data_AF-J3I873-F1
#
_entry.id   AF-J3I873-F1
#
_cell.length_a   1.000
_cell.length_b   1.000
_cell.length_c   1.000
_cell.angle_alpha   90.00
_cell.angle_beta   90.00
_cell.angle_gamma   90.00
#
_symmetry.space_group_name_H-M   'P 1'
#
loop_
_entity.id
_entity.type
_entity.pdbx_description
1 polymer ?
#
loop_
_entity_poly.entity_id
_entity_poly.type
_entity_poly.pdbx_seq_one_letter_code
_entity_poly.pdbx_strand_id
1 'polypeptide(L)'
;MQPATIPPKALIRQPALCLWKEKQPAPYPESPDVLPASRRISACYDYTDEDGNDLFQVVRYEPKDFRQRRPDGKGGWMWSVKGVRQVPYRLPQLLDTPWDTPVFVVEGEKDVLRLESLGLVATCNAGGAGKWPNALNKHFARRHVVILADNDEPGRQHADKVCRALSQAEAEVRVLSLPGLLPKGDVSDWLDAGGTVEQLLQMVNAPGKQQFEDDQQPAEEHFEPGDDADEKQSQASLLVKFVEQRFELFHDENKDVFARDRATGEVRNLDTRQFRDALVAGFYSDSGKAPREQSVREALSTLAGLGRFHGDREEVNRRTAGAAGDYFLDLAVSGSSRAVRIRPGKWEIVESPEAMFVRPESMQPIPAPVPGGSIEQLWHVANIPRGSRLLALAWLIECLRPDTPYPVLDLLGEQGSAKSTTQTALRQLIDPNSCRLRSAPKSAEDPFISARVCAVVSLENISHLPAATQDAMCVLATGGGFAKRKLYSDAEESVISVKRPVVLNGISASVTAQDLVDRTITIETPVISERLEVTDFWREYEAERPRLVEFARLGMAVAAAAGHAPEDFLREFNASRQESLARTIDASPVAAAVVELVEARPQGVTASVKEILLILEQYRPTGCDSWPRSAKGLGDALRRAAPALRQIGIECKPLGKSGGTVKWDIGRKLSKQCPASPDVLPDDIPEQDIGTCRTSSRQLSPDTTSTSPDIVFDESDAEAF
;
A
#
# COMPACT_ATOMS: atom_id res chain seq x y z
N MET A 1 10.15 9.38 96.22
CA MET A 1 11.14 10.26 95.58
C MET A 1 10.63 10.61 94.18
N GLN A 2 10.17 11.84 93.99
CA GLN A 2 10.30 12.54 92.68
C GLN A 2 11.78 12.93 92.50
N PRO A 3 12.31 13.26 91.29
CA PRO A 3 11.72 14.11 90.22
C PRO A 3 12.02 13.57 88.79
N ALA A 4 11.76 14.17 87.61
CA ALA A 4 11.23 15.46 87.10
C ALA A 4 10.85 15.19 85.60
N THR A 5 9.61 15.46 85.12
CA THR A 5 9.16 16.63 84.31
C THR A 5 10.00 16.91 83.04
N ILE A 6 9.48 17.22 81.83
CA ILE A 6 8.52 18.25 81.32
C ILE A 6 8.05 17.84 79.86
N PRO A 7 7.16 18.54 79.11
CA PRO A 7 5.69 18.45 78.96
C PRO A 7 5.17 17.97 77.56
N PRO A 8 3.83 17.89 77.33
CA PRO A 8 3.23 17.46 76.05
C PRO A 8 2.66 18.63 75.19
N LYS A 9 2.69 18.47 73.87
CA LYS A 9 1.94 19.23 72.84
C LYS A 9 1.74 18.28 71.64
N ALA A 10 0.63 18.19 70.92
CA ALA A 10 -0.75 18.65 71.05
C ALA A 10 -1.53 17.84 69.98
N LEU A 11 -2.74 17.36 70.31
CA LEU A 11 -3.63 16.69 69.36
C LEU A 11 -4.00 17.62 68.20
N ILE A 12 -3.89 17.13 66.96
CA ILE A 12 -4.57 17.69 65.79
C ILE A 12 -5.69 16.75 65.38
N ARG A 13 -6.86 17.36 65.20
CA ARG A 13 -8.19 16.81 64.95
C ARG A 13 -8.28 16.10 63.59
N GLN A 14 -8.98 14.96 63.55
CA GLN A 14 -9.66 14.50 62.33
C GLN A 14 -10.80 15.47 61.95
N PRO A 15 -11.16 15.54 60.66
CA PRO A 15 -12.55 15.19 60.36
C PRO A 15 -12.81 14.46 59.03
N ALA A 16 -13.86 13.64 59.08
CA ALA A 16 -14.87 13.33 58.06
C ALA A 16 -14.51 12.45 56.85
N LEU A 17 -14.86 11.17 56.98
CA LEU A 17 -15.24 10.29 55.87
C LEU A 17 -16.51 10.81 55.17
N CYS A 18 -16.44 11.11 53.88
CA CYS A 18 -17.60 11.24 53.00
C CYS A 18 -17.81 9.93 52.23
N LEU A 19 -18.85 9.19 52.62
CA LEU A 19 -19.43 8.07 51.89
C LEU A 19 -20.15 8.59 50.64
N TRP A 20 -19.67 8.23 49.46
CA TRP A 20 -20.43 8.39 48.21
C TRP A 20 -21.14 7.06 47.90
N LYS A 21 -22.48 7.15 47.83
CA LYS A 21 -23.36 6.02 47.50
C LYS A 21 -23.15 5.58 46.06
N GLU A 22 -22.84 4.30 45.86
CA GLU A 22 -22.95 3.64 44.55
C GLU A 22 -24.41 3.67 44.06
N LYS A 23 -24.63 4.17 42.84
CA LYS A 23 -25.86 3.91 42.09
C LYS A 23 -25.68 2.59 41.33
N GLN A 24 -26.41 1.55 41.73
CA GLN A 24 -26.53 0.34 40.93
C GLN A 24 -27.31 0.63 39.63
N PRO A 25 -26.87 0.13 38.46
CA PRO A 25 -27.67 0.19 37.25
C PRO A 25 -28.78 -0.89 37.28
N ALA A 26 -29.95 -0.53 36.75
CA ALA A 26 -31.13 -1.39 36.68
C ALA A 26 -30.93 -2.61 35.76
N PRO A 27 -31.61 -3.75 36.02
CA PRO A 27 -31.49 -4.95 35.19
C PRO A 27 -32.27 -4.78 33.86
N TYR A 28 -31.65 -5.20 32.75
CA TYR A 28 -32.30 -5.33 31.45
C TYR A 28 -32.97 -6.71 31.31
N PRO A 29 -34.11 -6.83 30.61
CA PRO A 29 -34.86 -8.08 30.50
C PRO A 29 -34.19 -9.08 29.55
N GLU A 30 -34.28 -10.36 29.92
CA GLU A 30 -33.79 -11.50 29.15
C GLU A 30 -34.68 -11.79 27.92
N SER A 31 -34.06 -11.98 26.75
CA SER A 31 -34.48 -12.96 25.74
C SER A 31 -33.32 -13.32 24.80
N PRO A 32 -33.30 -14.53 24.21
CA PRO A 32 -32.06 -15.23 23.87
C PRO A 32 -31.82 -15.27 22.36
N ASP A 33 -30.71 -14.69 21.90
CA ASP A 33 -30.11 -15.03 20.61
C ASP A 33 -28.59 -14.85 20.73
N VAL A 34 -27.85 -15.95 20.54
CA VAL A 34 -26.39 -16.02 20.71
C VAL A 34 -25.71 -15.35 19.52
N LEU A 35 -25.11 -14.17 19.75
CA LEU A 35 -24.25 -13.43 18.81
C LEU A 35 -22.75 -13.60 19.16
N PRO A 36 -21.82 -13.50 18.18
CA PRO A 36 -20.40 -13.70 18.40
C PRO A 36 -19.84 -12.65 19.39
N ALA A 37 -18.96 -13.09 20.28
CA ALA A 37 -18.47 -12.35 21.46
C ALA A 37 -18.29 -10.84 21.21
N SER A 38 -19.19 -10.03 21.77
CA SER A 38 -19.08 -8.57 21.74
C SER A 38 -17.85 -8.14 22.52
N ARG A 39 -17.03 -7.25 21.95
CA ARG A 39 -15.86 -6.69 22.61
C ARG A 39 -16.30 -5.98 23.90
N ARG A 40 -15.81 -6.43 25.06
CA ARG A 40 -16.12 -5.81 26.36
C ARG A 40 -15.13 -4.68 26.61
N ILE A 41 -15.62 -3.52 27.04
CA ILE A 41 -14.74 -2.44 27.52
C ILE A 41 -14.11 -2.90 28.85
N SER A 42 -12.79 -2.97 28.89
CA SER A 42 -12.03 -3.36 30.09
C SER A 42 -11.56 -2.14 30.90
N ALA A 43 -11.32 -1.00 30.24
CA ALA A 43 -10.97 0.26 30.90
C ALA A 43 -11.30 1.47 30.01
N CYS A 44 -11.55 2.63 30.63
CA CYS A 44 -11.62 3.93 29.97
C CYS A 44 -10.64 4.87 30.67
N TYR A 45 -9.91 5.65 29.88
CA TYR A 45 -8.93 6.63 30.34
C TYR A 45 -9.32 8.01 29.84
N ASP A 46 -9.59 8.91 30.78
CA ASP A 46 -10.15 10.23 30.51
C ASP A 46 -9.03 11.26 30.31
N TYR A 47 -9.01 11.92 29.16
CA TYR A 47 -8.11 13.03 28.86
C TYR A 47 -8.88 14.32 29.05
N THR A 48 -8.58 15.04 30.12
CA THR A 48 -9.27 16.25 30.53
C THR A 48 -8.45 17.52 30.26
N ASP A 49 -9.12 18.65 30.13
CA ASP A 49 -8.47 19.96 30.15
C ASP A 49 -7.98 20.33 31.56
N GLU A 50 -7.41 21.53 31.69
CA GLU A 50 -6.88 22.07 32.94
C GLU A 50 -7.93 22.17 34.07
N ASP A 51 -9.20 22.33 33.71
CA ASP A 51 -10.31 22.46 34.65
C ASP A 51 -10.98 21.11 34.97
N GLY A 52 -10.51 20.01 34.35
CA GLY A 52 -11.04 18.67 34.54
C GLY A 52 -12.21 18.31 33.61
N ASN A 53 -12.48 19.09 32.56
CA ASN A 53 -13.52 18.75 31.58
C ASN A 53 -13.00 17.74 30.55
N ASP A 54 -13.81 16.74 30.22
CA ASP A 54 -13.47 15.70 29.25
C ASP A 54 -13.24 16.27 27.84
N LEU A 55 -12.03 16.12 27.31
CA LEU A 55 -11.71 16.40 25.91
C LEU A 55 -11.93 15.16 25.04
N PHE A 56 -11.40 14.02 25.49
CA PHE A 56 -11.57 12.72 24.85
C PHE A 56 -11.25 11.57 25.82
N GLN A 57 -11.55 10.34 25.40
CA GLN A 57 -11.27 9.12 26.12
C GLN A 57 -10.51 8.12 25.25
N VAL A 58 -9.58 7.40 25.86
CA VAL A 58 -9.00 6.17 25.33
C VAL A 58 -9.71 4.99 25.98
N VAL A 59 -10.29 4.10 25.16
CA VAL A 59 -11.08 2.94 25.58
C VAL A 59 -10.31 1.68 25.25
N ARG A 60 -10.08 0.85 26.26
CA ARG A 60 -9.44 -0.46 26.14
C ARG A 60 -10.50 -1.56 26.13
N TYR A 61 -10.33 -2.55 25.25
CA TYR A 61 -11.22 -3.70 25.11
C TYR A 61 -10.57 -5.02 25.52
N GLU A 62 -11.43 -6.02 25.73
CA GLU A 62 -11.11 -7.45 25.77
C GLU A 62 -11.84 -8.19 24.62
N PRO A 63 -11.13 -8.94 23.74
CA PRO A 63 -9.66 -9.04 23.60
C PRO A 63 -8.96 -7.69 23.36
N LYS A 64 -7.66 -7.58 23.72
CA LYS A 64 -6.88 -6.32 23.75
C LYS A 64 -6.99 -5.54 22.43
N ASP A 65 -7.71 -4.43 22.46
CA ASP A 65 -7.81 -3.43 21.41
C ASP A 65 -8.00 -2.05 22.05
N PHE A 66 -7.63 -0.98 21.35
CA PHE A 66 -7.75 0.39 21.85
C PHE A 66 -8.50 1.26 20.84
N ARG A 67 -9.45 2.06 21.32
CA ARG A 67 -10.16 3.06 20.51
C ARG A 67 -10.24 4.38 21.23
N GLN A 68 -10.42 5.46 20.49
CA GLN A 68 -10.57 6.80 21.08
C GLN A 68 -11.93 7.39 20.72
N ARG A 69 -12.52 8.12 21.65
CA ARG A 69 -13.82 8.79 21.50
C ARG A 69 -13.82 10.14 22.20
N ARG A 70 -14.69 11.06 21.78
CA ARG A 70 -14.89 12.36 22.44
C ARG A 70 -16.35 12.56 22.82
N PRO A 71 -16.66 13.42 23.79
CA PRO A 71 -18.05 13.81 24.05
C PRO A 71 -18.69 14.42 22.80
N ASP A 72 -19.95 14.08 22.51
CA ASP A 72 -20.70 14.60 21.37
C ASP A 72 -21.44 15.93 21.67
N GLY A 73 -21.31 16.44 22.90
CA GLY A 73 -22.02 17.62 23.41
C GLY A 73 -23.49 17.39 23.78
N LYS A 74 -23.99 16.16 23.67
CA LYS A 74 -25.38 15.75 23.97
C LYS A 74 -25.45 14.64 25.02
N GLY A 75 -24.36 14.38 25.74
CA GLY A 75 -24.24 13.31 26.73
C GLY A 75 -23.89 11.94 26.13
N GLY A 76 -23.57 11.87 24.83
CA GLY A 76 -23.10 10.68 24.13
C GLY A 76 -21.63 10.77 23.72
N TRP A 77 -21.20 9.78 22.95
CA TRP A 77 -19.81 9.64 22.49
C TRP A 77 -19.71 9.59 20.97
N MET A 78 -18.73 10.31 20.43
CA MET A 78 -18.34 10.25 19.03
C MET A 78 -16.99 9.52 18.92
N TRP A 79 -16.94 8.43 18.14
CA TRP A 79 -15.74 7.61 17.92
C TRP A 79 -14.74 8.25 16.95
N SER A 80 -14.30 9.47 17.27
CA SER A 80 -13.29 10.23 16.54
C SER A 80 -12.73 11.34 17.43
N VAL A 81 -11.41 11.51 17.41
CA VAL A 81 -10.72 12.62 18.08
C VAL A 81 -10.18 13.66 17.09
N LYS A 82 -10.63 13.62 15.83
CA LYS A 82 -10.15 14.56 14.79
C LYS A 82 -10.47 16.01 15.19
N GLY A 83 -9.44 16.82 15.35
CA GLY A 83 -9.56 18.23 15.75
C GLY A 83 -9.76 18.44 17.26
N VAL A 84 -9.62 17.39 18.08
CA VAL A 84 -9.60 17.53 19.54
C VAL A 84 -8.19 17.89 20.00
N ARG A 85 -8.10 18.88 20.89
CA ARG A 85 -6.86 19.29 21.55
C ARG A 85 -6.23 18.07 22.25
N GLN A 86 -4.95 17.82 21.95
CA GLN A 86 -4.18 16.76 22.61
C GLN A 86 -3.58 17.30 23.91
N VAL A 87 -3.64 16.50 24.96
CA VAL A 87 -3.13 16.81 26.30
C VAL A 87 -2.42 15.57 26.87
N PRO A 88 -1.46 15.73 27.80
CA PRO A 88 -0.94 14.61 28.58
C PRO A 88 -2.06 13.93 29.38
N TYR A 89 -2.00 12.61 29.54
CA TYR A 89 -2.90 11.91 30.46
C TYR A 89 -2.65 12.42 31.89
N ARG A 90 -3.68 12.63 32.71
CA ARG A 90 -3.57 13.27 34.05
C ARG A 90 -3.06 14.73 34.02
N LEU A 91 -3.47 15.52 33.02
CA LEU A 91 -3.05 16.93 32.91
C LEU A 91 -3.30 17.77 34.18
N PRO A 92 -4.49 17.75 34.83
CA PRO A 92 -4.70 18.52 36.06
C PRO A 92 -3.71 18.15 37.17
N GLN A 93 -3.46 16.85 37.37
CA GLN A 93 -2.50 16.37 38.38
C GLN A 93 -1.07 16.82 38.03
N LEU A 94 -0.69 16.75 36.75
CA LEU A 94 0.60 17.25 36.28
C LEU A 94 0.76 18.75 36.58
N LEU A 95 -0.27 19.56 36.38
CA LEU A 95 -0.22 21.00 36.63
C LEU A 95 -0.18 21.36 38.11
N ASP A 96 -0.91 20.61 38.96
CA ASP A 96 -0.94 20.81 40.42
C ASP A 96 0.35 20.33 41.11
N THR A 97 1.15 19.51 40.42
CA THR A 97 2.41 18.98 40.93
C THR A 97 3.49 20.07 41.01
N PRO A 98 4.18 20.24 42.16
CA PRO A 98 5.32 21.14 42.31
C PRO A 98 6.40 20.95 41.23
N TRP A 99 7.08 22.02 40.84
CA TRP A 99 8.01 22.03 39.70
C TRP A 99 9.26 21.16 39.91
N ASP A 100 9.66 20.94 41.16
CA ASP A 100 10.81 20.14 41.58
C ASP A 100 10.49 18.65 41.77
N THR A 101 9.21 18.28 41.71
CA THR A 101 8.79 16.88 41.83
C THR A 101 9.05 16.14 40.50
N PRO A 102 9.75 14.99 40.51
CA PRO A 102 9.97 14.20 39.31
C PRO A 102 8.65 13.73 38.69
N VAL A 103 8.49 13.98 37.40
CA VAL A 103 7.34 13.50 36.62
C VAL A 103 7.78 12.32 35.77
N PHE A 104 7.14 11.18 35.94
CA PHE A 104 7.41 9.98 35.16
C PHE A 104 6.61 9.97 33.85
N VAL A 105 7.27 9.71 32.73
CA VAL A 105 6.64 9.51 31.43
C VAL A 105 6.79 8.05 31.03
N VAL A 106 5.66 7.38 30.83
CA VAL A 106 5.55 5.96 30.47
C VAL A 106 4.76 5.80 29.17
N GLU A 107 4.77 4.60 28.57
CA GLU A 107 4.15 4.39 27.25
C GLU A 107 2.62 4.30 27.28
N GLY A 108 2.02 3.84 28.38
CA GLY A 108 0.59 3.54 28.44
C GLY A 108 -0.10 4.00 29.72
N GLU A 109 -1.42 4.22 29.62
CA GLU A 109 -2.24 4.71 30.74
C GLU A 109 -2.30 3.71 31.91
N LYS A 110 -2.13 2.41 31.64
CA LYS A 110 -2.06 1.37 32.69
C LYS A 110 -0.87 1.61 33.62
N ASP A 111 0.30 1.91 33.05
CA ASP A 111 1.53 2.14 33.81
C ASP A 111 1.49 3.46 34.57
N VAL A 112 0.79 4.47 34.02
CA VAL A 112 0.49 5.71 34.75
C VAL A 112 -0.29 5.40 36.02
N LEU A 113 -1.39 4.64 35.92
CA LEU A 113 -2.20 4.26 37.09
C LEU A 113 -1.39 3.41 38.09
N ARG A 114 -0.48 2.57 37.61
CA ARG A 114 0.39 1.74 38.45
C ARG A 114 1.34 2.61 39.27
N LEU A 115 2.02 3.58 38.65
CA LEU A 115 2.91 4.52 39.36
C LEU A 115 2.13 5.48 40.28
N GLU A 116 0.95 5.93 39.86
CA GLU A 116 0.05 6.75 40.68
C GLU A 116 -0.37 6.01 41.96
N SER A 117 -0.65 4.70 41.87
CA SER A 117 -0.98 3.88 43.06
C SER A 117 0.17 3.78 44.08
N LEU A 118 1.38 4.11 43.67
CA LEU A 118 2.59 4.16 44.49
C LEU A 118 2.93 5.58 44.96
N GLY A 119 2.06 6.57 44.68
CA GLY A 119 2.25 7.97 45.06
C GLY A 119 3.19 8.76 44.15
N LEU A 120 3.53 8.23 42.97
CA LEU A 120 4.38 8.91 41.99
C LEU A 120 3.52 9.67 40.98
N VAL A 121 4.03 10.81 40.51
CA VAL A 121 3.37 11.61 39.47
C VAL A 121 3.78 11.05 38.11
N ALA A 122 2.83 10.52 37.36
CA ALA A 122 3.08 9.91 36.06
C ALA A 122 2.11 10.38 34.97
N THR A 123 2.54 10.34 33.71
CA THR A 123 1.74 10.70 32.54
C THR A 123 2.20 9.93 31.30
N CYS A 124 1.39 9.97 30.24
CA CYS A 124 1.68 9.40 28.93
C CYS A 124 0.93 10.17 27.82
N ASN A 125 1.25 9.88 26.55
CA ASN A 125 0.46 10.35 25.42
C ASN A 125 -0.63 9.34 25.03
N ALA A 126 -1.71 9.84 24.41
CA ALA A 126 -2.70 8.97 23.82
C ALA A 126 -2.12 8.18 22.64
N GLY A 127 -2.46 6.89 22.55
CA GLY A 127 -2.11 6.03 21.42
C GLY A 127 -0.74 5.34 21.51
N GLY A 128 -0.04 5.44 22.64
CA GLY A 128 1.17 4.67 22.94
C GLY A 128 2.41 5.06 22.13
N ALA A 129 3.35 4.10 22.03
CA ALA A 129 4.66 4.27 21.41
C ALA A 129 4.60 4.93 20.02
N GLY A 130 5.52 5.87 19.79
CA GLY A 130 5.65 6.60 18.53
C GLY A 130 4.61 7.71 18.28
N LYS A 131 3.56 7.84 19.12
CA LYS A 131 2.48 8.82 18.93
C LYS A 131 2.62 10.11 19.75
N TRP A 132 3.80 10.39 20.33
CA TRP A 132 4.07 11.64 21.05
C TRP A 132 3.81 12.90 20.17
N PRO A 133 2.85 13.78 20.54
CA PRO A 133 2.58 15.03 19.85
C PRO A 133 3.36 16.21 20.46
N ASN A 134 3.93 17.09 19.62
CA ASN A 134 4.68 18.28 20.09
C ASN A 134 3.84 19.23 20.96
N ALA A 135 2.51 19.21 20.83
CA ALA A 135 1.60 20.04 21.64
C ALA A 135 1.69 19.74 23.15
N LEU A 136 2.23 18.58 23.54
CA LEU A 136 2.39 18.19 24.95
C LEU A 136 3.60 18.86 25.59
N ASN A 137 4.63 19.20 24.82
CA ASN A 137 5.95 19.60 25.33
C ASN A 137 5.86 20.82 26.28
N LYS A 138 4.97 21.77 25.98
CA LYS A 138 4.75 22.98 26.79
C LYS A 138 4.38 22.70 28.26
N HIS A 139 3.84 21.52 28.56
CA HIS A 139 3.42 21.15 29.92
C HIS A 139 4.58 20.69 30.81
N PHE A 140 5.77 20.48 30.23
CA PHE A 140 6.95 19.94 30.93
C PHE A 140 8.10 20.94 31.07
N ALA A 141 7.92 22.18 30.59
CA ALA A 141 8.97 23.19 30.66
C ALA A 141 9.44 23.40 32.10
N ARG A 142 10.77 23.34 32.30
CA ARG A 142 11.45 23.51 33.59
C ARG A 142 11.06 22.49 34.67
N ARG A 143 10.51 21.34 34.28
CA ARG A 143 10.26 20.20 35.18
C ARG A 143 11.36 19.16 35.05
N HIS A 144 11.59 18.39 36.12
CA HIS A 144 12.38 17.17 36.08
C HIS A 144 11.52 16.00 35.58
N VAL A 145 11.88 15.43 34.44
CA VAL A 145 11.13 14.40 33.74
C VAL A 145 11.94 13.11 33.64
N VAL A 146 11.35 12.00 34.08
CA VAL A 146 11.95 10.67 34.03
C VAL A 146 11.17 9.81 33.04
N ILE A 147 11.80 9.41 31.94
CA ILE A 147 11.17 8.56 30.92
C ILE A 147 11.50 7.10 31.25
N LEU A 148 10.47 6.27 31.41
CA LEU A 148 10.60 4.81 31.57
C LEU A 148 10.14 4.15 30.27
N ALA A 149 11.10 3.61 29.51
CA ALA A 149 10.83 2.93 28.25
C ALA A 149 10.43 1.47 28.49
N ASP A 150 9.52 0.94 27.68
CA ASP A 150 9.30 -0.51 27.60
C ASP A 150 10.59 -1.17 27.07
N ASN A 151 10.86 -2.39 27.51
CA ASN A 151 12.07 -3.12 27.14
C ASN A 151 11.97 -3.76 25.76
N ASP A 152 11.69 -2.96 24.74
CA ASP A 152 11.72 -3.33 23.34
C ASP A 152 12.19 -2.17 22.44
N GLU A 153 12.30 -2.45 21.14
CA GLU A 153 12.82 -1.47 20.18
C GLU A 153 11.84 -0.29 19.93
N PRO A 154 10.52 -0.52 19.74
CA PRO A 154 9.54 0.57 19.72
C PRO A 154 9.59 1.48 20.95
N GLY A 155 9.76 0.90 22.14
CA GLY A 155 9.79 1.64 23.38
C GLY A 155 11.03 2.52 23.55
N ARG A 156 12.21 2.00 23.19
CA ARG A 156 13.44 2.81 23.13
C ARG A 156 13.34 3.97 22.15
N GLN A 157 12.85 3.72 20.94
CA GLN A 157 12.65 4.77 19.94
C GLN A 157 11.62 5.81 20.39
N HIS A 158 10.58 5.38 21.11
CA HIS A 158 9.62 6.28 21.69
C HIS A 158 10.26 7.16 22.78
N ALA A 159 11.02 6.56 23.70
CA ALA A 159 11.72 7.29 24.76
C ALA A 159 12.71 8.33 24.20
N ASP A 160 13.49 7.98 23.16
CA ASP A 160 14.38 8.93 22.47
C ASP A 160 13.61 10.10 21.85
N LYS A 161 12.47 9.82 21.21
CA LYS A 161 11.60 10.85 20.62
C LYS A 161 11.04 11.80 21.69
N VAL A 162 10.55 11.25 22.80
CA VAL A 162 10.04 12.04 23.92
C VAL A 162 11.17 12.85 24.56
N CYS A 163 12.33 12.25 24.76
CA CYS A 163 13.51 12.90 25.33
C CYS A 163 13.89 14.15 24.53
N ARG A 164 14.11 14.03 23.22
CA ARG A 164 14.43 15.17 22.34
C ARG A 164 13.34 16.24 22.37
N ALA A 165 12.07 15.84 22.31
CA ALA A 165 10.93 16.76 22.30
C ALA A 165 10.83 17.58 23.60
N LEU A 166 11.13 16.97 24.74
CA LEU A 166 11.07 17.61 26.05
C LEU A 166 12.33 18.41 26.38
N SER A 167 13.51 17.95 25.96
CA SER A 167 14.76 18.74 26.08
C SER A 167 14.67 20.05 25.30
N GLN A 168 14.06 20.05 24.11
CA GLN A 168 13.78 21.27 23.34
C GLN A 168 12.80 22.23 24.03
N ALA A 169 12.04 21.77 25.02
CA ALA A 169 11.09 22.56 25.79
C ALA A 169 11.63 22.99 27.16
N GLU A 170 12.96 22.98 27.36
CA GLU A 170 13.62 23.33 28.62
C GLU A 170 13.25 22.42 29.80
N ALA A 171 12.85 21.16 29.54
CA ALA A 171 12.68 20.16 30.60
C ALA A 171 14.03 19.51 30.95
N GLU A 172 14.25 19.18 32.22
CA GLU A 172 15.38 18.36 32.65
C GLU A 172 14.98 16.90 32.48
N VAL A 173 15.46 16.25 31.43
CA VAL A 173 15.00 14.90 31.05
C VAL A 173 16.05 13.85 31.36
N ARG A 174 15.61 12.73 31.95
CA ARG A 174 16.39 11.52 32.17
C ARG A 174 15.65 10.30 31.64
N VAL A 175 16.28 9.51 30.79
CA VAL A 175 15.75 8.20 30.35
C VAL A 175 16.32 7.12 31.27
N LEU A 176 15.46 6.27 31.83
CA LEU A 176 15.87 5.14 32.65
C LEU A 176 15.50 3.82 31.96
N SER A 177 16.46 2.90 31.92
CA SER A 177 16.24 1.50 31.55
C SER A 177 16.16 0.67 32.83
N LEU A 178 15.01 0.04 33.08
CA LEU A 178 14.80 -0.76 34.28
C LEU A 178 15.51 -2.13 34.15
N PRO A 179 16.32 -2.54 35.13
CA PRO A 179 17.10 -3.77 35.05
C PRO A 179 16.20 -5.00 35.21
N GLY A 180 16.58 -6.10 34.55
CA GLY A 180 15.94 -7.41 34.74
C GLY A 180 14.59 -7.59 34.03
N LEU A 181 14.15 -6.61 33.22
CA LEU A 181 12.97 -6.76 32.39
C LEU A 181 13.19 -7.79 31.28
N LEU A 182 12.20 -8.63 31.04
CA LEU A 182 12.14 -9.48 29.84
C LEU A 182 11.89 -8.60 28.60
N PRO A 183 12.15 -9.09 27.37
CA PRO A 183 11.77 -8.39 26.16
C PRO A 183 10.27 -8.04 26.16
N LYS A 184 9.93 -6.79 25.83
CA LYS A 184 8.59 -6.18 25.91
C LYS A 184 8.03 -5.97 27.32
N GLY A 185 8.87 -6.08 28.35
CA GLY A 185 8.47 -5.78 29.72
C GLY A 185 8.29 -4.28 29.94
N ASP A 186 7.28 -3.89 30.71
CA ASP A 186 6.98 -2.51 31.10
C ASP A 186 7.32 -2.25 32.59
N VAL A 187 7.10 -1.03 33.09
CA VAL A 187 7.34 -0.72 34.52
C VAL A 187 6.40 -1.50 35.45
N SER A 188 5.20 -1.86 35.00
CA SER A 188 4.31 -2.74 35.78
C SER A 188 4.95 -4.12 35.94
N ASP A 189 5.51 -4.69 34.88
CA ASP A 189 6.22 -5.98 34.92
C ASP A 189 7.45 -5.93 35.83
N TRP A 190 8.18 -4.81 35.85
CA TRP A 190 9.32 -4.61 36.75
C TRP A 190 8.88 -4.59 38.23
N LEU A 191 7.78 -3.90 38.54
CA LEU A 191 7.20 -3.87 39.88
C LEU A 191 6.67 -5.25 40.30
N ASP A 192 6.05 -5.98 39.36
CA ASP A 192 5.53 -7.33 39.62
C ASP A 192 6.67 -8.35 39.82
N ALA A 193 7.84 -8.11 39.22
CA ALA A 193 9.07 -8.87 39.45
C ALA A 193 9.78 -8.53 40.78
N GLY A 194 9.20 -7.66 41.62
CA GLY A 194 9.72 -7.30 42.94
C GLY A 194 10.52 -6.00 42.99
N GLY A 195 10.51 -5.19 41.93
CA GLY A 195 11.06 -3.84 41.96
C GLY A 195 10.31 -2.94 42.96
N THR A 196 11.00 -2.05 43.66
CA THR A 196 10.38 -1.15 44.66
C THR A 196 10.47 0.32 44.27
N VAL A 197 9.60 1.15 44.84
CA VAL A 197 9.61 2.61 44.63
C VAL A 197 10.94 3.21 45.09
N GLU A 198 11.50 2.72 46.19
CA GLU A 198 12.78 3.16 46.73
C GLU A 198 13.91 2.89 45.73
N GLN A 199 13.93 1.71 45.10
CA GLN A 199 14.90 1.37 44.06
C GLN A 199 14.74 2.27 42.83
N LEU A 200 13.50 2.54 42.41
CA LEU A 200 13.22 3.43 41.28
C LEU A 200 13.72 4.85 41.57
N LEU A 201 13.42 5.40 42.74
CA LEU A 201 13.89 6.72 43.17
C LEU A 201 15.42 6.77 43.36
N GLN A 202 16.05 5.68 43.79
CA GLN A 202 17.51 5.58 43.83
C GLN A 202 18.12 5.67 42.43
N MET A 203 17.53 4.99 41.44
CA MET A 203 17.97 5.09 40.04
C MET A 203 17.78 6.51 39.47
N VAL A 204 16.66 7.16 39.82
CA VAL A 204 16.39 8.57 39.45
C VAL A 204 17.44 9.52 40.04
N ASN A 205 17.96 9.25 41.25
CA ASN A 205 18.91 10.12 41.93
C ASN A 205 20.39 9.71 41.78
N ALA A 206 20.68 8.58 41.13
CA ALA A 206 22.06 8.09 40.99
C ALA A 206 22.89 9.02 40.08
N PRO A 207 24.15 9.36 40.43
CA PRO A 207 25.04 10.12 39.56
C PRO A 207 25.45 9.25 38.36
N GLY A 208 25.00 9.62 37.16
CA GLY A 208 25.19 8.82 35.95
C GLY A 208 24.87 9.60 34.67
N LYS A 209 25.74 9.45 33.67
CA LYS A 209 25.81 10.18 32.40
C LYS A 209 24.43 10.44 31.79
N GLN A 210 24.07 11.71 31.65
CA GLN A 210 23.04 12.11 30.70
C GLN A 210 23.52 11.74 29.29
N GLN A 211 22.87 10.77 28.64
CA GLN A 211 23.10 10.51 27.22
C GLN A 211 22.40 11.61 26.41
N PHE A 212 23.11 12.72 26.22
CA PHE A 212 22.81 13.69 25.17
C PHE A 212 24.02 13.71 24.23
N GLU A 213 23.91 13.04 23.08
CA GLU A 213 24.72 13.35 21.90
C GLU A 213 23.92 14.37 21.10
N ASP A 214 24.27 15.65 21.23
CA ASP A 214 24.00 16.69 20.23
C ASP A 214 25.28 17.54 20.11
N ASP A 215 25.76 17.70 18.89
CA ASP A 215 27.06 18.27 18.54
C ASP A 215 26.91 19.75 18.13
N GLN A 216 28.01 20.51 18.27
CA GLN A 216 28.27 21.94 17.90
C GLN A 216 28.02 22.98 19.02
N GLN A 217 28.97 23.86 19.44
CA GLN A 217 30.23 24.35 18.84
C GLN A 217 31.11 25.06 19.93
N PRO A 218 32.35 25.51 19.61
CA PRO A 218 33.61 25.09 20.22
C PRO A 218 34.07 25.92 21.44
N ALA A 219 34.83 25.31 22.34
CA ALA A 219 35.65 26.04 23.31
C ALA A 219 37.03 25.39 23.43
N GLU A 220 38.02 26.25 23.33
CA GLU A 220 39.46 26.03 23.31
C GLU A 220 39.96 25.21 24.49
N GLU A 221 40.64 24.08 24.25
CA GLU A 221 41.64 23.58 25.20
C GLU A 221 42.86 23.03 24.48
N HIS A 222 44.01 23.38 25.06
CA HIS A 222 45.35 23.24 24.54
C HIS A 222 45.73 21.83 24.07
N PHE A 223 46.30 21.79 22.86
CA PHE A 223 47.03 20.64 22.32
C PHE A 223 48.45 20.64 22.89
N GLU A 224 48.82 19.62 23.67
CA GLU A 224 50.23 19.23 23.82
C GLU A 224 50.57 18.26 22.67
N PRO A 225 51.66 18.50 21.92
CA PRO A 225 52.01 17.68 20.77
C PRO A 225 52.67 16.39 21.26
N GLY A 226 51.89 15.33 21.34
CA GLY A 226 52.39 13.96 21.28
C GLY A 226 52.32 13.51 19.83
N ASP A 227 53.49 13.45 19.19
CA ASP A 227 53.70 12.76 17.91
C ASP A 227 53.10 11.35 17.96
N ASP A 228 52.12 11.08 17.10
CA ASP A 228 52.01 9.82 16.37
C ASP A 228 51.01 10.00 15.21
N ALA A 229 51.57 10.09 14.01
CA ALA A 229 50.86 10.10 12.75
C ALA A 229 50.30 8.70 12.46
N ASP A 230 48.99 8.52 12.65
CA ASP A 230 48.19 7.52 11.96
C ASP A 230 46.75 8.06 11.83
N GLU A 231 46.35 8.43 10.61
CA GLU A 231 44.98 8.82 10.28
C GLU A 231 44.01 7.66 10.59
N LYS A 232 43.43 7.64 11.80
CA LYS A 232 42.34 6.72 12.13
C LYS A 232 41.12 7.08 11.29
N GLN A 233 40.96 6.38 10.16
CA GLN A 233 39.81 6.50 9.29
C GLN A 233 38.50 6.37 10.07
N SER A 234 37.58 7.33 9.90
CA SER A 234 36.29 7.33 10.61
C SER A 234 35.46 6.08 10.27
N GLN A 235 34.61 5.63 11.20
CA GLN A 235 33.78 4.44 10.99
C GLN A 235 32.79 4.61 9.83
N ALA A 236 32.29 5.83 9.58
CA ALA A 236 31.48 6.14 8.41
C ALA A 236 32.27 5.91 7.11
N SER A 237 33.52 6.36 7.04
CA SER A 237 34.40 6.14 5.88
C SER A 237 34.75 4.65 5.68
N LEU A 238 34.83 3.86 6.76
CA LEU A 238 34.98 2.40 6.65
C LEU A 238 33.71 1.73 6.10
N LEU A 239 32.52 2.18 6.51
CA LEU A 239 31.25 1.70 5.99
C LEU A 239 31.07 2.04 4.50
N VAL A 240 31.44 3.25 4.08
CA VAL A 240 31.41 3.65 2.66
C VAL A 240 32.32 2.73 1.85
N LYS A 241 33.58 2.53 2.28
CA LYS A 241 34.53 1.61 1.62
C LYS A 241 33.99 0.17 1.57
N PHE A 242 33.40 -0.31 2.66
CA PHE A 242 32.76 -1.63 2.68
C PHE A 242 31.67 -1.74 1.61
N VAL A 243 30.83 -0.71 1.46
CA VAL A 243 29.79 -0.71 0.43
C VAL A 243 30.38 -0.63 -0.98
N GLU A 244 31.36 0.22 -1.24
CA GLU A 244 32.01 0.32 -2.56
C GLU A 244 32.68 -1.00 -3.00
N GLN A 245 33.24 -1.75 -2.04
CA GLN A 245 33.87 -3.04 -2.30
C GLN A 245 32.85 -4.15 -2.57
N ARG A 246 31.75 -4.19 -1.81
CA ARG A 246 30.79 -5.30 -1.87
C ARG A 246 29.61 -5.06 -2.81
N PHE A 247 29.25 -3.81 -3.03
CA PHE A 247 28.08 -3.42 -3.80
C PHE A 247 28.47 -2.54 -4.99
N GLU A 248 27.63 -2.62 -6.01
CA GLU A 248 27.59 -1.69 -7.13
C GLU A 248 26.40 -0.75 -6.90
N LEU A 249 26.69 0.56 -6.84
CA LEU A 249 25.66 1.59 -6.69
C LEU A 249 25.21 2.09 -8.05
N PHE A 250 23.89 2.19 -8.21
CA PHE A 250 23.26 2.72 -9.41
C PHE A 250 21.96 3.44 -9.02
N HIS A 251 21.32 4.12 -9.96
CA HIS A 251 20.05 4.81 -9.70
C HIS A 251 19.02 4.58 -10.80
N ASP A 252 17.74 4.74 -10.48
CA ASP A 252 16.65 4.67 -11.48
C ASP A 252 16.37 6.04 -12.12
N GLU A 253 15.33 6.13 -12.95
CA GLU A 253 14.90 7.40 -13.56
C GLU A 253 14.48 8.47 -12.54
N ASN A 254 14.03 8.07 -11.36
CA ASN A 254 13.58 8.95 -10.28
C ASN A 254 14.73 9.37 -9.35
N LYS A 255 15.97 8.94 -9.65
CA LYS A 255 17.14 9.15 -8.79
C LYS A 255 17.01 8.49 -7.42
N ASP A 256 16.18 7.45 -7.32
CA ASP A 256 16.22 6.51 -6.21
C ASP A 256 17.50 5.67 -6.37
N VAL A 257 18.25 5.50 -5.28
CA VAL A 257 19.55 4.83 -5.31
C VAL A 257 19.40 3.38 -4.86
N PHE A 258 20.08 2.49 -5.56
CA PHE A 258 20.06 1.06 -5.33
C PHE A 258 21.49 0.54 -5.22
N ALA A 259 21.63 -0.56 -4.48
CA ALA A 259 22.87 -1.28 -4.29
C ALA A 259 22.68 -2.73 -4.74
N ARG A 260 23.46 -3.15 -5.73
CA ARG A 260 23.55 -4.55 -6.19
C ARG A 260 24.70 -5.24 -5.47
N ASP A 261 24.43 -6.29 -4.71
CA ASP A 261 25.47 -7.10 -4.08
C ASP A 261 26.27 -7.82 -5.18
N ARG A 262 27.60 -7.65 -5.22
CA ARG A 262 28.46 -8.22 -6.27
C ARG A 262 28.57 -9.74 -6.20
N ALA A 263 28.35 -10.34 -5.03
CA ALA A 263 28.44 -11.78 -4.84
C ALA A 263 27.13 -12.50 -5.18
N THR A 264 25.99 -11.94 -4.74
CA THR A 264 24.67 -12.59 -4.95
C THR A 264 23.88 -12.03 -6.13
N GLY A 265 24.27 -10.85 -6.62
CA GLY A 265 23.55 -10.07 -7.62
C GLY A 265 22.30 -9.38 -7.06
N GLU A 266 21.95 -9.54 -5.78
CA GLU A 266 20.71 -9.02 -5.20
C GLU A 266 20.70 -7.49 -5.14
N VAL A 267 19.59 -6.90 -5.60
CA VAL A 267 19.40 -5.44 -5.61
C VAL A 267 18.54 -5.01 -4.43
N ARG A 268 19.02 -4.02 -3.67
CA ARG A 268 18.28 -3.39 -2.57
C ARG A 268 18.25 -1.87 -2.76
N ASN A 269 17.12 -1.25 -2.44
CA ASN A 269 17.04 0.21 -2.42
C ASN A 269 17.74 0.74 -1.15
N LEU A 270 18.59 1.75 -1.30
CA LEU A 270 19.48 2.26 -0.26
C LEU A 270 18.71 2.85 0.94
N ASP A 271 17.54 3.43 0.70
CA ASP A 271 16.71 4.09 1.73
C ASP A 271 15.84 3.09 2.51
N THR A 272 15.92 1.79 2.18
CA THR A 272 15.11 0.77 2.84
C THR A 272 15.80 0.18 4.06
N ARG A 273 14.99 -0.21 5.04
CA ARG A 273 15.44 -1.01 6.18
C ARG A 273 16.21 -2.26 5.76
N GLN A 274 15.78 -2.92 4.67
CA GLN A 274 16.46 -4.11 4.16
C GLN A 274 17.93 -3.86 3.82
N PHE A 275 18.25 -2.73 3.17
CA PHE A 275 19.64 -2.40 2.87
C PHE A 275 20.41 -2.02 4.14
N ARG A 276 19.81 -1.22 5.03
CA ARG A 276 20.42 -0.88 6.32
C ARG A 276 20.78 -2.13 7.13
N ASP A 277 19.86 -3.07 7.24
CA ASP A 277 20.07 -4.32 8.00
C ASP A 277 21.15 -5.18 7.33
N ALA A 278 21.19 -5.25 5.99
CA ALA A 278 22.25 -5.94 5.24
C ALA A 278 23.63 -5.28 5.41
N LEU A 279 23.70 -3.94 5.41
CA LEU A 279 24.92 -3.17 5.65
C LEU A 279 25.47 -3.44 7.06
N VAL A 280 24.63 -3.32 8.09
CA VAL A 280 25.03 -3.53 9.48
C VAL A 280 25.47 -4.97 9.72
N ALA A 281 24.70 -5.95 9.24
CA ALA A 281 25.04 -7.36 9.38
C ALA A 281 26.33 -7.71 8.65
N GLY A 282 26.47 -7.28 7.39
CA GLY A 282 27.66 -7.53 6.58
C GLY A 282 28.92 -6.88 7.16
N PHE A 283 28.83 -5.61 7.58
CA PHE A 283 29.95 -4.92 8.22
C PHE A 283 30.36 -5.57 9.54
N TYR A 284 29.40 -6.07 10.33
CA TYR A 284 29.69 -6.82 11.55
C TYR A 284 30.39 -8.14 11.24
N SER A 285 29.93 -8.89 10.23
CA SER A 285 30.57 -10.14 9.81
C SER A 285 32.03 -9.95 9.40
N ASP A 286 32.36 -8.84 8.73
CA ASP A 286 33.72 -8.58 8.21
C ASP A 286 34.65 -7.97 9.29
N SER A 287 34.12 -7.08 10.13
CA SER A 287 34.93 -6.33 11.10
C SER A 287 34.89 -6.88 12.53
N GLY A 288 33.93 -7.75 12.83
CA GLY A 288 33.61 -8.22 14.19
C GLY A 288 33.02 -7.15 15.12
N LYS A 289 32.72 -5.94 14.62
CA LYS A 289 32.27 -4.80 15.42
C LYS A 289 30.99 -4.20 14.86
N ALA A 290 30.04 -3.94 15.75
CA ALA A 290 28.79 -3.28 15.35
C ALA A 290 29.07 -1.80 15.03
N PRO A 291 28.60 -1.28 13.89
CA PRO A 291 28.73 0.14 13.58
C PRO A 291 27.80 0.97 14.48
N ARG A 292 28.24 2.19 14.82
CA ARG A 292 27.42 3.17 15.54
C ARG A 292 26.34 3.73 14.61
N GLU A 293 25.17 4.02 15.14
CA GLU A 293 24.02 4.49 14.35
C GLU A 293 24.32 5.78 13.56
N GLN A 294 25.02 6.72 14.21
CA GLN A 294 25.43 7.97 13.57
C GLN A 294 26.33 7.72 12.36
N SER A 295 27.29 6.80 12.48
CA SER A 295 28.18 6.43 11.37
C SER A 295 27.46 5.72 10.24
N VAL A 296 26.45 4.89 10.53
CA VAL A 296 25.58 4.29 9.51
C VAL A 296 24.81 5.36 8.76
N ARG A 297 24.23 6.35 9.46
CA ARG A 297 23.48 7.46 8.85
C ARG A 297 24.36 8.32 7.94
N GLU A 298 25.56 8.68 8.40
CA GLU A 298 26.54 9.44 7.62
C GLU A 298 26.99 8.68 6.37
N ALA A 299 27.28 7.38 6.52
CA ALA A 299 27.65 6.53 5.40
C ALA A 299 26.51 6.43 4.38
N LEU A 300 25.28 6.13 4.81
CA LEU A 300 24.11 6.05 3.92
C LEU A 300 23.84 7.37 3.20
N SER A 301 23.96 8.51 3.88
CA SER A 301 23.83 9.84 3.27
C SER A 301 24.87 10.07 2.17
N THR A 302 26.13 9.68 2.46
CA THR A 302 27.24 9.78 1.50
C THR A 302 27.00 8.87 0.29
N LEU A 303 26.63 7.61 0.53
CA LEU A 303 26.34 6.61 -0.50
C LEU A 303 25.13 7.01 -1.36
N ALA A 304 24.11 7.64 -0.77
CA ALA A 304 22.97 8.18 -1.51
C ALA A 304 23.41 9.30 -2.46
N GLY A 305 24.31 10.18 -2.02
CA GLY A 305 24.92 11.18 -2.88
C GLY A 305 25.73 10.55 -4.02
N LEU A 306 26.62 9.61 -3.70
CA LEU A 306 27.46 8.91 -4.67
C LEU A 306 26.62 8.18 -5.71
N GLY A 307 25.67 7.34 -5.29
CA GLY A 307 24.84 6.58 -6.20
C GLY A 307 23.93 7.47 -7.07
N ARG A 308 23.44 8.60 -6.55
CA ARG A 308 22.55 9.51 -7.30
C ARG A 308 23.25 10.28 -8.42
N PHE A 309 24.51 10.68 -8.21
CA PHE A 309 25.25 11.56 -9.11
C PHE A 309 26.35 10.85 -9.90
N HIS A 310 26.88 9.73 -9.39
CA HIS A 310 27.98 8.98 -10.01
C HIS A 310 27.61 7.53 -10.38
N GLY A 311 26.52 6.98 -9.84
CA GLY A 311 26.02 5.67 -10.25
C GLY A 311 25.41 5.70 -11.65
N ASP A 312 25.50 4.57 -12.35
CA ASP A 312 24.86 4.42 -13.66
C ASP A 312 23.33 4.46 -13.53
N ARG A 313 22.66 4.87 -14.61
CA ARG A 313 21.19 4.87 -14.69
C ARG A 313 20.73 3.51 -15.20
N GLU A 314 19.96 2.78 -14.39
CA GLU A 314 19.43 1.46 -14.74
C GLU A 314 17.91 1.37 -14.54
N GLU A 315 17.25 0.47 -15.27
CA GLU A 315 15.83 0.17 -15.07
C GLU A 315 15.64 -0.84 -13.94
N VAL A 316 14.78 -0.50 -12.97
CA VAL A 316 14.51 -1.32 -11.79
C VAL A 316 13.15 -2.01 -11.90
N ASN A 317 13.18 -3.33 -11.86
CA ASN A 317 12.05 -4.20 -12.09
C ASN A 317 11.62 -4.89 -10.78
N ARG A 318 10.33 -5.25 -10.66
CA ARG A 318 9.83 -5.97 -9.48
C ARG A 318 9.92 -7.47 -9.63
N ARG A 319 9.41 -7.98 -10.75
CA ARG A 319 9.22 -9.42 -10.97
C ARG A 319 9.48 -9.81 -12.40
N THR A 320 8.99 -9.01 -13.33
CA THR A 320 9.17 -9.19 -14.76
C THR A 320 9.96 -8.01 -15.32
N ALA A 321 10.81 -8.29 -16.30
CA ALA A 321 11.61 -7.28 -16.99
C ALA A 321 11.67 -7.62 -18.49
N GLY A 322 11.72 -6.60 -19.35
CA GLY A 322 12.12 -6.76 -20.75
C GLY A 322 13.53 -6.24 -20.92
N ALA A 323 14.42 -6.99 -21.56
CA ALA A 323 15.76 -6.52 -21.88
C ALA A 323 16.27 -7.14 -23.19
N ALA A 324 16.74 -6.30 -24.12
CA ALA A 324 17.33 -6.71 -25.39
C ALA A 324 16.49 -7.70 -26.23
N GLY A 325 15.16 -7.59 -26.17
CA GLY A 325 14.22 -8.48 -26.89
C GLY A 325 13.88 -9.79 -26.17
N ASP A 326 14.47 -10.03 -25.00
CA ASP A 326 14.15 -11.13 -24.10
C ASP A 326 13.25 -10.66 -22.94
N TYR A 327 12.54 -11.60 -22.32
CA TYR A 327 11.82 -11.36 -21.07
C TYR A 327 12.45 -12.12 -19.92
N PHE A 328 12.36 -11.55 -18.71
CA PHE A 328 12.89 -12.14 -17.49
C PHE A 328 11.79 -12.26 -16.43
N LEU A 329 11.81 -13.37 -15.70
CA LEU A 329 10.97 -13.60 -14.52
C LEU A 329 11.86 -13.90 -13.31
N ASP A 330 11.89 -12.97 -12.35
CA ASP A 330 12.63 -13.14 -11.10
C ASP A 330 12.05 -14.27 -10.25
N LEU A 331 12.90 -15.24 -9.89
CA LEU A 331 12.52 -16.34 -9.01
C LEU A 331 12.40 -15.90 -7.55
N ALA A 332 12.91 -14.71 -7.19
CA ALA A 332 12.93 -14.17 -5.83
C ALA A 332 13.49 -15.12 -4.77
N VAL A 333 14.52 -15.88 -5.12
CA VAL A 333 15.23 -16.76 -4.18
C VAL A 333 16.22 -15.91 -3.38
N SER A 334 16.08 -15.89 -2.06
CA SER A 334 16.99 -15.14 -1.18
C SER A 334 18.46 -15.58 -1.36
N GLY A 335 19.38 -14.62 -1.41
CA GLY A 335 20.80 -14.87 -1.61
C GLY A 335 21.20 -15.13 -3.06
N SER A 336 20.31 -14.91 -4.02
CA SER A 336 20.60 -15.06 -5.45
C SER A 336 19.68 -14.18 -6.30
N SER A 337 20.20 -13.56 -7.36
CA SER A 337 19.41 -12.86 -8.38
C SER A 337 18.97 -13.73 -9.56
N ARG A 338 18.92 -15.06 -9.39
CA ARG A 338 18.47 -15.96 -10.44
C ARG A 338 17.10 -15.59 -10.99
N ALA A 339 16.99 -15.62 -12.32
CA ALA A 339 15.76 -15.38 -13.04
C ALA A 339 15.58 -16.41 -14.17
N VAL A 340 14.34 -16.58 -14.62
CA VAL A 340 14.03 -17.30 -15.85
C VAL A 340 14.12 -16.31 -16.99
N ARG A 341 14.98 -16.58 -17.99
CA ARG A 341 15.03 -15.84 -19.24
C ARG A 341 14.15 -16.55 -20.27
N ILE A 342 13.25 -15.81 -20.88
CA ILE A 342 12.20 -16.30 -21.77
C ILE A 342 12.45 -15.71 -23.15
N ARG A 343 12.46 -16.58 -24.16
CA ARG A 343 12.68 -16.26 -25.58
C ARG A 343 11.66 -16.99 -26.45
N PRO A 344 11.52 -16.62 -27.73
CA PRO A 344 10.78 -17.43 -28.69
C PRO A 344 11.30 -18.88 -28.68
N GLY A 345 10.40 -19.83 -28.46
CA GLY A 345 10.66 -21.28 -28.45
C GLY A 345 11.52 -21.83 -27.29
N LYS A 346 12.10 -21.02 -26.39
CA LYS A 346 12.91 -21.53 -25.27
C LYS A 346 12.90 -20.66 -24.01
N TRP A 347 13.25 -21.28 -22.88
CA TRP A 347 13.59 -20.59 -21.64
C TRP A 347 14.80 -21.23 -20.97
N GLU A 348 15.49 -20.47 -20.12
CA GLU A 348 16.61 -20.95 -19.31
C GLU A 348 16.63 -20.24 -17.95
N ILE A 349 17.21 -20.87 -16.93
CA ILE A 349 17.50 -20.18 -15.67
C ILE A 349 18.88 -19.53 -15.79
N VAL A 350 18.94 -18.23 -15.55
CA VAL A 350 20.17 -17.44 -15.56
C VAL A 350 20.54 -17.11 -14.12
N GLU A 351 21.79 -17.40 -13.74
CA GLU A 351 22.30 -17.15 -12.39
C GLU A 351 22.55 -15.65 -12.10
N SER A 352 22.84 -14.88 -13.14
CA SER A 352 23.10 -13.43 -13.06
C SER A 352 22.46 -12.73 -14.25
N PRO A 353 21.14 -12.42 -14.20
CA PRO A 353 20.48 -11.69 -15.27
C PRO A 353 21.00 -10.26 -15.37
N GLU A 354 20.91 -9.66 -16.56
CA GLU A 354 21.18 -8.23 -16.75
C GLU A 354 20.11 -7.33 -16.10
N ALA A 355 18.88 -7.83 -15.95
CA ALA A 355 17.77 -7.07 -15.38
C ALA A 355 17.94 -6.87 -13.86
N MET A 356 17.72 -5.64 -13.39
CA MET A 356 17.80 -5.29 -11.97
C MET A 356 16.47 -5.55 -11.27
N PHE A 357 16.40 -6.57 -10.41
CA PHE A 357 15.20 -6.91 -9.66
C PHE A 357 15.25 -6.49 -8.19
N VAL A 358 14.35 -5.62 -7.78
CA VAL A 358 14.19 -5.20 -6.38
C VAL A 358 13.01 -5.90 -5.72
N ARG A 359 13.27 -6.57 -4.59
CA ARG A 359 12.31 -7.46 -3.91
C ARG A 359 11.77 -6.84 -2.62
N PRO A 360 10.47 -6.53 -2.53
CA PRO A 360 9.86 -6.12 -1.27
C PRO A 360 9.72 -7.29 -0.31
N GLU A 361 9.65 -7.04 1.01
CA GLU A 361 9.56 -8.11 2.03
C GLU A 361 8.33 -9.02 1.87
N SER A 362 7.26 -8.50 1.28
CA SER A 362 6.05 -9.29 1.01
C SER A 362 6.19 -10.28 -0.15
N MET A 363 7.19 -10.09 -1.01
CA MET A 363 7.43 -10.91 -2.18
C MET A 363 7.87 -12.32 -1.77
N GLN A 364 7.32 -13.33 -2.41
CA GLN A 364 7.65 -14.74 -2.14
C GLN A 364 8.34 -15.36 -3.36
N PRO A 365 9.16 -16.41 -3.15
CA PRO A 365 9.85 -17.09 -4.24
C PRO A 365 8.87 -17.81 -5.17
N ILE A 366 9.24 -17.85 -6.45
CA ILE A 366 8.64 -18.73 -7.46
C ILE A 366 9.53 -19.99 -7.51
N PRO A 367 8.95 -21.20 -7.51
CA PRO A 367 9.73 -22.42 -7.67
C PRO A 367 10.45 -22.41 -9.01
N ALA A 368 11.68 -22.93 -9.03
CA ALA A 368 12.45 -23.06 -10.27
C ALA A 368 11.65 -23.91 -11.29
N PRO A 369 11.47 -23.43 -12.54
CA PRO A 369 10.69 -24.16 -13.52
C PRO A 369 11.34 -25.50 -13.89
N VAL A 370 10.50 -26.49 -14.19
CA VAL A 370 10.93 -27.83 -14.65
C VAL A 370 10.23 -28.16 -15.97
N PRO A 371 10.95 -28.70 -16.99
CA PRO A 371 10.34 -29.07 -18.26
C PRO A 371 9.26 -30.16 -18.16
N GLY A 372 8.29 -30.14 -19.07
CA GLY A 372 7.28 -31.20 -19.26
C GLY A 372 5.97 -31.05 -18.47
N GLY A 373 5.64 -29.84 -18.03
CA GLY A 373 4.38 -29.48 -17.37
C GLY A 373 3.18 -29.35 -18.30
N SER A 374 1.98 -29.36 -17.69
CA SER A 374 0.70 -29.18 -18.38
C SER A 374 -0.16 -28.13 -17.69
N ILE A 375 -0.80 -27.28 -18.49
CA ILE A 375 -1.72 -26.25 -17.98
C ILE A 375 -2.97 -26.82 -17.33
N GLU A 376 -3.33 -28.06 -17.67
CA GLU A 376 -4.56 -28.66 -17.14
C GLU A 376 -4.55 -28.73 -15.60
N GLN A 377 -3.37 -28.81 -15.00
CA GLN A 377 -3.21 -28.79 -13.54
C GLN A 377 -3.69 -27.50 -12.89
N LEU A 378 -3.56 -26.36 -13.57
CA LEU A 378 -4.11 -25.09 -13.08
C LEU A 378 -5.63 -25.16 -12.96
N TRP A 379 -6.29 -25.79 -13.92
CA TRP A 379 -7.76 -25.82 -14.01
C TRP A 379 -8.43 -26.73 -12.97
N HIS A 380 -7.66 -27.53 -12.24
CA HIS A 380 -8.16 -28.26 -11.07
C HIS A 380 -8.36 -27.35 -9.85
N VAL A 381 -7.64 -26.22 -9.78
CA VAL A 381 -7.75 -25.25 -8.66
C VAL A 381 -8.40 -23.94 -9.11
N ALA A 382 -8.09 -23.49 -10.33
CA ALA A 382 -8.68 -22.30 -10.92
C ALA A 382 -10.04 -22.64 -11.55
N ASN A 383 -11.12 -22.21 -10.91
CA ASN A 383 -12.50 -22.39 -11.36
C ASN A 383 -12.84 -21.46 -12.53
N ILE A 384 -12.18 -21.66 -13.67
CA ILE A 384 -12.35 -20.90 -14.92
C ILE A 384 -13.14 -21.78 -15.91
N PRO A 385 -14.28 -21.31 -16.46
CA PRO A 385 -15.02 -22.02 -17.51
C PRO A 385 -14.14 -22.37 -18.70
N ARG A 386 -14.36 -23.53 -19.34
CA ARG A 386 -13.55 -23.96 -20.49
C ARG A 386 -13.44 -22.90 -21.59
N GLY A 387 -14.54 -22.23 -21.93
CA GLY A 387 -14.57 -21.17 -22.95
C GLY A 387 -13.81 -19.89 -22.56
N SER A 388 -13.46 -19.71 -21.29
CA SER A 388 -12.73 -18.52 -20.81
C SER A 388 -11.28 -18.83 -20.43
N ARG A 389 -10.85 -20.10 -20.51
CA ARG A 389 -9.47 -20.52 -20.19
C ARG A 389 -8.47 -19.79 -21.06
N LEU A 390 -8.70 -19.64 -22.37
CA LEU A 390 -7.78 -18.93 -23.26
C LEU A 390 -7.55 -17.47 -22.84
N LEU A 391 -8.61 -16.76 -22.41
CA LEU A 391 -8.50 -15.39 -21.92
C LEU A 391 -7.71 -15.29 -20.61
N ALA A 392 -7.90 -16.24 -19.69
CA ALA A 392 -7.10 -16.31 -18.46
C ALA A 392 -5.61 -16.59 -18.77
N LEU A 393 -5.33 -17.43 -19.77
CA LEU A 393 -3.97 -17.71 -20.22
C LEU A 393 -3.32 -16.51 -20.92
N ALA A 394 -4.06 -15.80 -21.76
CA ALA A 394 -3.60 -14.57 -22.39
C ALA A 394 -3.23 -13.53 -21.31
N TRP A 395 -4.05 -13.38 -20.28
CA TRP A 395 -3.74 -12.50 -19.15
C TRP A 395 -2.44 -12.91 -18.41
N LEU A 396 -2.24 -14.21 -18.16
CA LEU A 396 -0.99 -14.70 -17.53
C LEU A 396 0.24 -14.41 -18.38
N ILE A 397 0.15 -14.59 -19.71
CA ILE A 397 1.25 -14.28 -20.63
C ILE A 397 1.53 -12.77 -20.63
N GLU A 398 0.49 -11.94 -20.74
CA GLU A 398 0.67 -10.48 -20.73
C GLU A 398 1.32 -10.01 -19.43
N CYS A 399 1.06 -10.65 -18.28
CA CYS A 399 1.77 -10.33 -17.03
C CYS A 399 3.30 -10.49 -17.12
N LEU A 400 3.82 -11.29 -18.06
CA LEU A 400 5.24 -11.51 -18.30
C LEU A 400 5.86 -10.48 -19.27
N ARG A 401 5.05 -9.60 -19.86
CA ARG A 401 5.45 -8.66 -20.92
C ARG A 401 5.33 -7.20 -20.45
N PRO A 402 6.32 -6.70 -19.69
CA PRO A 402 6.22 -5.37 -19.07
C PRO A 402 6.25 -4.19 -20.05
N ASP A 403 6.52 -4.42 -21.33
CA ASP A 403 6.46 -3.45 -22.41
C ASP A 403 5.05 -3.24 -22.98
N THR A 404 4.11 -4.18 -22.77
CA THR A 404 2.73 -4.06 -23.26
C THR A 404 1.78 -3.41 -22.26
N PRO A 405 0.63 -2.87 -22.70
CA PRO A 405 -0.48 -2.59 -21.81
C PRO A 405 -1.10 -3.88 -21.27
N TYR A 406 -1.39 -3.93 -19.97
CA TYR A 406 -2.00 -5.10 -19.35
C TYR A 406 -3.53 -5.06 -19.45
N PRO A 407 -4.20 -6.15 -19.85
CA PRO A 407 -5.62 -6.28 -19.57
C PRO A 407 -5.86 -6.41 -18.06
N VAL A 408 -6.92 -5.79 -17.56
CA VAL A 408 -7.41 -6.02 -16.19
C VAL A 408 -8.20 -7.33 -16.18
N LEU A 409 -7.99 -8.19 -15.20
CA LEU A 409 -8.79 -9.41 -15.03
C LEU A 409 -9.84 -9.19 -13.95
N ASP A 410 -11.12 -9.32 -14.30
CA ASP A 410 -12.26 -9.27 -13.37
C ASP A 410 -12.91 -10.64 -13.24
N LEU A 411 -12.82 -11.24 -12.05
CA LEU A 411 -13.45 -12.51 -11.72
C LEU A 411 -14.79 -12.26 -11.02
N LEU A 412 -15.89 -12.53 -11.72
CA LEU A 412 -17.25 -12.39 -11.22
C LEU A 412 -17.86 -13.76 -10.89
N GLY A 413 -18.91 -13.77 -10.08
CA GLY A 413 -19.64 -14.99 -9.75
C GLY A 413 -20.24 -14.96 -8.36
N GLU A 414 -21.25 -15.78 -8.13
CA GLU A 414 -21.96 -15.82 -6.84
C GLU A 414 -21.08 -16.35 -5.70
N GLN A 415 -21.56 -16.25 -4.46
CA GLN A 415 -20.89 -16.86 -3.32
C GLN A 415 -20.73 -18.39 -3.55
N GLY A 416 -19.54 -18.94 -3.28
CA GLY A 416 -19.27 -20.37 -3.49
C GLY A 416 -18.66 -20.73 -4.86
N SER A 417 -18.42 -19.77 -5.75
CA SER A 417 -17.75 -19.95 -7.05
C SER A 417 -16.21 -19.99 -6.98
N ALA A 418 -15.60 -20.02 -5.79
CA ALA A 418 -14.14 -20.08 -5.60
C ALA A 418 -13.29 -18.98 -6.29
N LYS A 419 -13.85 -17.80 -6.59
CA LYS A 419 -13.13 -16.64 -7.15
C LYS A 419 -11.80 -16.33 -6.48
N SER A 420 -11.78 -16.25 -5.15
CA SER A 420 -10.58 -15.95 -4.35
C SER A 420 -9.50 -17.03 -4.49
N THR A 421 -9.92 -18.30 -4.58
CA THR A 421 -9.05 -19.45 -4.84
C THR A 421 -8.46 -19.35 -6.25
N THR A 422 -9.28 -19.10 -7.26
CA THR A 422 -8.87 -18.90 -8.66
C THR A 422 -7.87 -17.75 -8.79
N GLN A 423 -8.17 -16.58 -8.22
CA GLN A 423 -7.29 -15.41 -8.20
C GLN A 423 -5.95 -15.72 -7.55
N THR A 424 -5.97 -16.47 -6.44
CA THR A 424 -4.75 -16.88 -5.74
C THR A 424 -3.90 -17.81 -6.61
N ALA A 425 -4.50 -18.81 -7.25
CA ALA A 425 -3.80 -19.74 -8.12
C ALA A 425 -3.12 -19.00 -9.29
N LEU A 426 -3.88 -18.15 -10.01
CA LEU A 426 -3.33 -17.34 -11.10
C LEU A 426 -2.19 -16.43 -10.63
N ARG A 427 -2.38 -15.72 -9.51
CA ARG A 427 -1.35 -14.83 -8.96
C ARG A 427 -0.07 -15.58 -8.57
N GLN A 428 -0.18 -16.79 -8.02
CA GLN A 428 0.98 -17.56 -7.57
C GLN A 428 1.89 -18.06 -8.70
N LEU A 429 1.46 -17.98 -9.96
CA LEU A 429 2.32 -18.28 -11.11
C LEU A 429 3.22 -17.09 -11.48
N ILE A 430 2.84 -15.87 -11.09
CA ILE A 430 3.52 -14.62 -11.48
C ILE A 430 4.09 -13.87 -10.27
N ASP A 431 3.29 -13.60 -9.26
CA ASP A 431 3.66 -12.79 -8.09
C ASP A 431 3.20 -13.46 -6.78
N PRO A 432 3.79 -14.60 -6.39
CA PRO A 432 3.67 -15.11 -5.03
C PRO A 432 3.95 -14.01 -4.02
N ASN A 433 3.03 -13.84 -3.07
CA ASN A 433 3.09 -12.78 -2.08
C ASN A 433 2.51 -13.25 -0.75
N SER A 434 3.06 -12.79 0.37
CA SER A 434 2.56 -13.09 1.71
C SER A 434 1.14 -12.57 1.92
N CYS A 435 0.77 -11.48 1.25
CA CYS A 435 -0.60 -10.98 1.14
C CYS A 435 -1.15 -11.29 -0.26
N ARG A 436 -1.75 -12.48 -0.40
CA ARG A 436 -2.26 -13.02 -1.67
C ARG A 436 -3.42 -12.22 -2.25
N LEU A 437 -4.31 -11.75 -1.37
CA LEU A 437 -5.53 -11.02 -1.70
C LEU A 437 -5.60 -9.77 -0.82
N ARG A 438 -5.86 -8.61 -1.43
CA ARG A 438 -5.96 -7.33 -0.72
C ARG A 438 -7.39 -6.82 -0.76
N SER A 439 -7.82 -6.18 0.31
CA SER A 439 -9.14 -5.56 0.38
C SER A 439 -9.32 -4.45 -0.66
N ALA A 440 -10.58 -4.10 -0.95
CA ALA A 440 -10.92 -2.96 -1.78
C ALA A 440 -10.17 -1.65 -1.38
N PRO A 441 -9.69 -0.87 -2.38
CA PRO A 441 -9.07 0.42 -2.13
C PRO A 441 -10.10 1.43 -1.59
N LYS A 442 -9.65 2.28 -0.66
CA LYS A 442 -10.44 3.37 -0.06
C LYS A 442 -10.29 4.69 -0.82
N SER A 443 -9.24 4.80 -1.65
CA SER A 443 -8.93 5.99 -2.43
C SER A 443 -8.34 5.63 -3.80
N ALA A 444 -8.23 6.62 -4.70
CA ALA A 444 -7.56 6.44 -6.00
C ALA A 444 -6.03 6.25 -5.87
N GLU A 445 -5.45 6.57 -4.70
CA GLU A 445 -4.01 6.45 -4.42
C GLU A 445 -3.62 5.03 -4.00
N ASP A 446 -4.52 4.31 -3.31
CA ASP A 446 -4.26 2.98 -2.75
C ASP A 446 -3.78 1.95 -3.80
N PRO A 447 -4.33 1.89 -5.04
CA PRO A 447 -3.83 1.01 -6.09
C PRO A 447 -2.36 1.29 -6.45
N PHE A 448 -1.95 2.56 -6.54
CA PHE A 448 -0.57 2.95 -6.85
C PHE A 448 0.39 2.59 -5.71
N ILE A 449 -0.04 2.74 -4.46
CA ILE A 449 0.74 2.29 -3.30
C ILE A 449 0.94 0.77 -3.36
N SER A 450 -0.12 0.02 -3.68
CA SER A 450 -0.02 -1.43 -3.84
C SER A 450 0.91 -1.81 -4.98
N ALA A 451 0.86 -1.08 -6.11
CA ALA A 451 1.70 -1.29 -7.28
C ALA A 451 3.20 -1.01 -7.07
N ARG A 452 3.56 -0.17 -6.10
CA ARG A 452 4.96 0.01 -5.68
C ARG A 452 5.55 -1.24 -5.03
N VAL A 453 4.72 -2.07 -4.40
CA VAL A 453 5.17 -3.21 -3.59
C VAL A 453 4.87 -4.55 -4.25
N CYS A 454 3.84 -4.63 -5.09
CA CYS A 454 3.43 -5.87 -5.74
C CYS A 454 3.71 -5.80 -7.25
N ALA A 455 4.10 -6.93 -7.83
CA ALA A 455 4.20 -7.05 -9.28
C ALA A 455 2.82 -7.25 -9.93
N VAL A 456 1.87 -7.87 -9.22
CA VAL A 456 0.45 -7.94 -9.62
C VAL A 456 -0.39 -7.28 -8.54
N VAL A 457 -1.23 -6.31 -8.91
CA VAL A 457 -2.21 -5.73 -8.00
C VAL A 457 -3.43 -6.67 -7.93
N SER A 458 -3.62 -7.28 -6.76
CA SER A 458 -4.61 -8.33 -6.53
C SER A 458 -5.62 -7.88 -5.48
N LEU A 459 -6.84 -7.56 -5.92
CA LEU A 459 -7.91 -7.01 -5.09
C LEU A 459 -9.04 -8.02 -4.94
N GLU A 460 -9.58 -8.15 -3.73
CA GLU A 460 -10.63 -9.12 -3.40
C GLU A 460 -11.86 -8.42 -2.82
N ASN A 461 -13.01 -9.05 -3.07
CA ASN A 461 -14.30 -8.70 -2.51
C ASN A 461 -14.71 -7.27 -2.87
N ILE A 462 -14.55 -6.94 -4.15
CA ILE A 462 -14.94 -5.66 -4.70
C ILE A 462 -16.44 -5.68 -4.96
N SER A 463 -17.19 -4.96 -4.13
CA SER A 463 -18.62 -4.73 -4.32
C SER A 463 -18.92 -3.48 -5.15
N HIS A 464 -18.04 -2.48 -5.10
CA HIS A 464 -18.18 -1.22 -5.83
C HIS A 464 -16.82 -0.55 -6.03
N LEU A 465 -16.54 -0.08 -7.25
CA LEU A 465 -15.35 0.74 -7.56
C LEU A 465 -15.76 2.19 -7.85
N PRO A 466 -15.33 3.17 -7.03
CA PRO A 466 -15.50 4.57 -7.34
C PRO A 466 -14.84 4.94 -8.68
N ALA A 467 -15.40 5.91 -9.41
CA ALA A 467 -14.90 6.34 -10.72
C ALA A 467 -13.39 6.66 -10.71
N ALA A 468 -12.93 7.45 -9.72
CA ALA A 468 -11.51 7.79 -9.60
C ALA A 468 -10.59 6.58 -9.37
N THR A 469 -11.09 5.52 -8.73
CA THR A 469 -10.35 4.26 -8.57
C THR A 469 -10.34 3.47 -9.89
N GLN A 470 -11.41 3.50 -10.68
CA GLN A 470 -11.44 2.87 -11.99
C GLN A 470 -10.46 3.56 -12.96
N ASP A 471 -10.42 4.89 -12.95
CA ASP A 471 -9.43 5.67 -13.71
C ASP A 471 -7.99 5.30 -13.27
N ALA A 472 -7.76 5.13 -11.97
CA ALA A 472 -6.47 4.67 -11.45
C ALA A 472 -6.08 3.28 -11.98
N MET A 473 -7.04 2.34 -12.13
CA MET A 473 -6.77 1.03 -12.74
C MET A 473 -6.41 1.14 -14.22
N CYS A 474 -7.08 2.02 -14.97
CA CYS A 474 -6.74 2.29 -16.37
C CYS A 474 -5.29 2.79 -16.52
N VAL A 475 -4.90 3.76 -15.68
CA VAL A 475 -3.53 4.31 -15.67
C VAL A 475 -2.53 3.22 -15.29
N LEU A 476 -2.82 2.44 -14.26
CA LEU A 476 -1.94 1.37 -13.79
C LEU A 476 -1.75 0.26 -14.84
N ALA A 477 -2.80 -0.08 -15.60
CA ALA A 477 -2.78 -1.10 -16.63
C ALA A 477 -1.99 -0.68 -17.89
N THR A 478 -2.11 0.59 -18.29
CA THR A 478 -1.52 1.11 -19.54
C THR A 478 -0.17 1.79 -19.35
N GLY A 479 0.17 2.17 -18.11
CA GLY A 479 1.36 2.92 -17.77
C GLY A 479 1.06 4.42 -17.73
N GLY A 480 1.46 5.06 -16.62
CA GLY A 480 1.30 6.48 -16.39
C GLY A 480 1.67 6.86 -14.95
N GLY A 481 1.73 8.16 -14.67
CA GLY A 481 2.10 8.70 -13.37
C GLY A 481 0.89 9.13 -12.55
N PHE A 482 0.86 8.77 -11.27
CA PHE A 482 0.01 9.40 -10.27
C PHE A 482 0.84 10.41 -9.48
N ALA A 483 0.51 11.69 -9.61
CA ALA A 483 1.22 12.78 -8.96
C ALA A 483 0.44 13.34 -7.77
N LYS A 484 1.12 13.56 -6.65
CA LYS A 484 0.54 14.20 -5.46
C LYS A 484 1.59 15.06 -4.78
N ARG A 485 1.17 16.17 -4.17
CA ARG A 485 2.04 16.98 -3.31
C ARG A 485 2.55 16.15 -2.14
N LYS A 486 3.85 16.18 -1.91
CA LYS A 486 4.49 15.54 -0.76
C LYS A 486 3.98 16.22 0.53
N LEU A 487 3.59 15.44 1.52
CA LEU A 487 3.13 15.98 2.81
C LEU A 487 4.26 16.81 3.44
N TYR A 488 3.96 18.06 3.82
CA TYR A 488 4.88 19.04 4.42
C TYR A 488 5.91 19.74 3.49
N SER A 489 5.70 19.74 2.17
CA SER A 489 6.44 20.64 1.28
C SER A 489 5.51 21.28 0.26
N ASP A 490 5.49 22.61 0.19
CA ASP A 490 4.67 23.35 -0.78
C ASP A 490 5.24 23.30 -2.22
N ALA A 491 6.48 22.80 -2.38
CA ALA A 491 7.25 22.85 -3.63
C ALA A 491 7.62 21.49 -4.25
N GLU A 492 7.51 20.36 -3.53
CA GLU A 492 7.87 19.04 -4.07
C GLU A 492 6.63 18.17 -4.35
N GLU A 493 6.55 17.68 -5.59
CA GLU A 493 5.55 16.71 -6.03
C GLU A 493 6.16 15.30 -5.99
N SER A 494 5.49 14.36 -5.31
CA SER A 494 5.82 12.95 -5.42
C SER A 494 5.03 12.34 -6.57
N VAL A 495 5.72 11.94 -7.63
CA VAL A 495 5.14 11.23 -8.77
C VAL A 495 5.39 9.74 -8.61
N ILE A 496 4.33 8.93 -8.65
CA ILE A 496 4.41 7.47 -8.69
C ILE A 496 4.10 7.05 -10.13
N SER A 497 5.14 6.77 -10.91
CA SER A 497 5.01 6.20 -12.26
C SER A 497 5.15 4.68 -12.18
N VAL A 498 4.06 3.95 -12.39
CA VAL A 498 4.06 2.48 -12.30
C VAL A 498 3.06 1.88 -13.29
N LYS A 499 3.46 0.78 -13.93
CA LYS A 499 2.59 -0.07 -14.76
C LYS A 499 2.55 -1.48 -14.18
N ARG A 500 1.35 -2.01 -13.88
CA ARG A 500 1.18 -3.35 -13.27
C ARG A 500 -0.06 -4.07 -13.81
N PRO A 501 0.01 -5.40 -13.98
CA PRO A 501 -1.19 -6.22 -14.12
C PRO A 501 -2.10 -6.07 -12.92
N VAL A 502 -3.41 -6.10 -13.19
CA VAL A 502 -4.45 -6.00 -12.17
C VAL A 502 -5.37 -7.22 -12.28
N VAL A 503 -5.64 -7.85 -11.14
CA VAL A 503 -6.72 -8.82 -10.99
C VAL A 503 -7.62 -8.39 -9.84
N LEU A 504 -8.93 -8.42 -10.07
CA LEU A 504 -9.93 -8.16 -9.05
C LEU A 504 -11.01 -9.25 -9.07
N ASN A 505 -11.68 -9.41 -7.94
CA ASN A 505 -12.86 -10.27 -7.87
C ASN A 505 -14.01 -9.60 -7.12
N GLY A 506 -15.23 -10.03 -7.43
CA GLY A 506 -16.45 -9.52 -6.81
C GLY A 506 -17.63 -10.45 -7.03
N ILE A 507 -18.70 -10.24 -6.25
CA ILE A 507 -19.99 -10.90 -6.51
C ILE A 507 -20.75 -10.13 -7.60
N SER A 508 -20.77 -8.80 -7.48
CA SER A 508 -21.38 -7.90 -8.45
C SER A 508 -20.34 -7.33 -9.40
N ALA A 509 -20.75 -7.07 -10.64
CA ALA A 509 -19.94 -6.33 -11.60
C ALA A 509 -19.58 -4.94 -11.02
N SER A 510 -18.30 -4.73 -10.76
CA SER A 510 -17.79 -3.52 -10.12
C SER A 510 -17.09 -2.59 -11.09
N VAL A 511 -16.57 -3.13 -12.20
CA VAL A 511 -16.05 -2.41 -13.35
C VAL A 511 -17.22 -1.90 -14.18
N THR A 512 -17.39 -0.58 -14.22
CA THR A 512 -18.58 0.07 -14.80
C THR A 512 -18.24 1.29 -15.65
N ALA A 513 -17.05 1.87 -15.48
CA ALA A 513 -16.55 2.95 -16.31
C ALA A 513 -16.14 2.40 -17.68
N GLN A 514 -16.63 3.01 -18.76
CA GLN A 514 -16.42 2.49 -20.12
C GLN A 514 -14.95 2.26 -20.46
N ASP A 515 -14.09 3.21 -20.09
CA ASP A 515 -12.65 3.11 -20.36
C ASP A 515 -12.00 1.91 -19.67
N LEU A 516 -12.45 1.57 -18.46
CA LEU A 516 -11.95 0.38 -17.76
C LEU A 516 -12.58 -0.90 -18.30
N VAL A 517 -13.90 -0.89 -18.60
CA VAL A 517 -14.59 -2.01 -19.25
C VAL A 517 -13.88 -2.40 -20.55
N ASP A 518 -13.47 -1.41 -21.35
CA ASP A 518 -12.80 -1.63 -22.63
C ASP A 518 -11.40 -2.26 -22.50
N ARG A 519 -10.84 -2.27 -21.29
CA ARG A 519 -9.52 -2.80 -20.95
C ARG A 519 -9.59 -4.01 -20.01
N THR A 520 -10.80 -4.52 -19.73
CA THR A 520 -11.03 -5.60 -18.77
C THR A 520 -11.45 -6.90 -19.47
N ILE A 521 -10.81 -7.99 -19.10
CA ILE A 521 -11.25 -9.36 -19.33
C ILE A 521 -12.14 -9.76 -18.15
N THR A 522 -13.42 -9.95 -18.40
CA THR A 522 -14.37 -10.39 -17.37
C THR A 522 -14.65 -11.88 -17.52
N ILE A 523 -14.41 -12.65 -16.47
CA ILE A 523 -14.69 -14.10 -16.42
C ILE A 523 -15.70 -14.37 -15.30
N GLU A 524 -16.85 -14.92 -15.69
CA GLU A 524 -17.84 -15.41 -14.74
C GLU A 524 -17.49 -16.83 -14.29
N THR A 525 -17.23 -16.98 -13.00
CA THR A 525 -16.88 -18.25 -12.37
C THR A 525 -18.15 -18.98 -11.90
N PRO A 526 -18.34 -20.25 -12.28
CA PRO A 526 -19.57 -20.99 -11.98
C PRO A 526 -19.63 -21.36 -10.50
N VAL A 527 -20.85 -21.48 -9.95
CA VAL A 527 -21.05 -21.97 -8.58
C VAL A 527 -20.63 -23.44 -8.50
N ILE A 528 -19.85 -23.78 -7.47
CA ILE A 528 -19.39 -25.15 -7.25
C ILE A 528 -20.50 -25.90 -6.51
N SER A 529 -21.10 -26.90 -7.17
CA SER A 529 -22.17 -27.74 -6.61
C SER A 529 -21.64 -28.84 -5.69
N GLU A 530 -20.43 -29.34 -5.93
CA GLU A 530 -19.80 -30.40 -5.15
C GLU A 530 -18.52 -29.87 -4.47
N ARG A 531 -18.55 -29.73 -3.15
CA ARG A 531 -17.35 -29.40 -2.37
C ARG A 531 -16.46 -30.62 -2.26
N LEU A 532 -15.47 -30.71 -3.14
CA LEU A 532 -14.35 -31.61 -2.99
C LEU A 532 -13.40 -31.08 -1.89
N GLU A 533 -12.73 -31.99 -1.17
CA GLU A 533 -11.73 -31.66 -0.14
C GLU A 533 -10.64 -30.76 -0.75
N VAL A 534 -10.64 -29.49 -0.35
CA VAL A 534 -9.77 -28.43 -0.89
C VAL A 534 -8.28 -28.77 -0.72
N THR A 535 -7.93 -29.63 0.24
CA THR A 535 -6.55 -29.92 0.65
C THR A 535 -5.73 -30.72 -0.39
N ASP A 536 -6.33 -31.71 -1.06
CA ASP A 536 -5.58 -32.57 -1.98
C ASP A 536 -5.27 -31.86 -3.31
N PHE A 537 -6.19 -31.07 -3.85
CA PHE A 537 -5.94 -30.27 -5.05
C PHE A 537 -4.85 -29.22 -4.84
N TRP A 538 -4.79 -28.59 -3.68
CA TRP A 538 -3.71 -27.65 -3.37
C TRP A 538 -2.36 -28.34 -3.25
N ARG A 539 -2.33 -29.59 -2.74
CA ARG A 539 -1.09 -30.37 -2.65
C ARG A 539 -0.59 -30.74 -4.04
N GLU A 540 -1.47 -31.20 -4.92
CA GLU A 540 -1.15 -31.51 -6.32
C GLU A 540 -0.71 -30.25 -7.08
N TYR A 541 -1.44 -29.15 -6.93
CA TYR A 541 -1.09 -27.87 -7.53
C TYR A 541 0.27 -27.35 -7.08
N GLU A 542 0.59 -27.41 -5.77
CA GLU A 542 1.90 -26.97 -5.29
C GLU A 542 3.02 -27.88 -5.80
N ALA A 543 2.78 -29.19 -5.91
CA ALA A 543 3.72 -30.14 -6.49
C ALA A 543 3.95 -29.92 -7.99
N GLU A 544 2.91 -29.52 -8.72
CA GLU A 544 2.96 -29.20 -10.15
C GLU A 544 3.37 -27.75 -10.43
N ARG A 545 3.44 -26.88 -9.43
CA ARG A 545 3.78 -25.46 -9.60
C ARG A 545 5.13 -25.21 -10.29
N PRO A 546 6.22 -25.96 -10.00
CA PRO A 546 7.45 -25.89 -10.79
C PRO A 546 7.22 -26.18 -12.29
N ARG A 547 6.32 -27.10 -12.62
CA ARG A 547 5.96 -27.46 -14.00
C ARG A 547 4.96 -26.49 -14.63
N LEU A 548 4.08 -25.88 -13.84
CA LEU A 548 3.15 -24.85 -14.30
C LEU A 548 3.86 -23.53 -14.63
N VAL A 549 4.95 -23.21 -13.93
CA VAL A 549 5.81 -22.05 -14.22
C VAL A 549 6.63 -22.25 -15.50
N GLU A 550 6.73 -23.48 -16.03
CA GLU A 550 7.25 -23.79 -17.38
C GLU A 550 6.37 -23.21 -18.52
N PHE A 551 5.36 -22.41 -18.20
CA PHE A 551 4.45 -21.71 -19.11
C PHE A 551 5.10 -20.85 -20.20
N ALA A 552 6.41 -20.67 -20.16
CA ALA A 552 7.19 -20.31 -21.33
C ALA A 552 6.83 -21.20 -22.54
N ARG A 553 6.54 -22.50 -22.36
CA ARG A 553 5.98 -23.36 -23.43
C ARG A 553 4.61 -22.95 -23.94
N LEU A 554 3.76 -22.27 -23.15
CA LEU A 554 2.49 -21.74 -23.65
C LEU A 554 2.65 -20.36 -24.31
N GLY A 555 3.56 -19.50 -23.85
CA GLY A 555 3.96 -18.31 -24.61
C GLY A 555 4.53 -18.67 -25.98
N MET A 556 5.24 -19.81 -26.04
CA MET A 556 5.78 -20.41 -27.27
C MET A 556 4.72 -21.16 -28.07
N ALA A 557 3.72 -21.77 -27.41
CA ALA A 557 2.54 -22.34 -28.06
C ALA A 557 1.58 -21.26 -28.56
N VAL A 558 1.54 -20.04 -28.01
CA VAL A 558 0.85 -18.90 -28.62
C VAL A 558 1.65 -18.40 -29.83
N ALA A 559 2.98 -18.40 -29.77
CA ALA A 559 3.83 -18.09 -30.93
C ALA A 559 3.76 -19.17 -32.04
N ALA A 560 3.55 -20.44 -31.70
CA ALA A 560 3.41 -21.57 -32.63
C ALA A 560 1.95 -21.84 -33.06
N ALA A 561 0.97 -21.64 -32.17
CA ALA A 561 -0.46 -21.64 -32.49
C ALA A 561 -0.91 -20.34 -33.17
N ALA A 562 -0.03 -19.35 -33.30
CA ALA A 562 -0.18 -18.24 -34.24
C ALA A 562 0.13 -18.65 -35.70
N GLY A 563 0.11 -19.94 -36.02
CA GLY A 563 -0.30 -20.42 -37.35
C GLY A 563 -1.78 -20.17 -37.67
N HIS A 564 -2.41 -19.14 -37.08
CA HIS A 564 -3.82 -18.77 -37.18
C HIS A 564 -3.96 -17.24 -37.31
N ALA A 565 -5.02 -16.78 -37.98
CA ALA A 565 -5.22 -15.37 -38.28
C ALA A 565 -5.59 -14.54 -37.02
N PRO A 566 -5.17 -13.26 -36.92
CA PRO A 566 -5.41 -12.37 -35.77
C PRO A 566 -6.88 -12.24 -35.32
N GLU A 567 -7.83 -12.62 -36.18
CA GLU A 567 -9.27 -12.49 -35.95
C GLU A 567 -9.82 -13.43 -34.87
N ASP A 568 -9.15 -14.55 -34.55
CA ASP A 568 -9.66 -15.53 -33.59
C ASP A 568 -9.56 -15.05 -32.14
N PHE A 569 -8.44 -14.40 -31.80
CA PHE A 569 -8.28 -13.71 -30.52
C PHE A 569 -9.25 -12.53 -30.40
N LEU A 570 -9.38 -11.71 -31.45
CA LEU A 570 -10.33 -10.60 -31.48
C LEU A 570 -11.78 -11.08 -31.36
N ARG A 571 -12.12 -12.24 -31.92
CA ARG A 571 -13.45 -12.85 -31.84
C ARG A 571 -13.79 -13.28 -30.42
N GLU A 572 -12.90 -13.99 -29.73
CA GLU A 572 -13.12 -14.38 -28.32
C GLU A 572 -13.10 -13.19 -27.36
N PHE A 573 -12.18 -12.24 -27.57
CA PHE A 573 -12.12 -10.99 -26.82
C PHE A 573 -13.39 -10.14 -27.01
N ASN A 574 -13.86 -9.96 -28.26
CA ASN A 574 -15.08 -9.19 -28.55
C ASN A 574 -16.37 -9.91 -28.12
N ALA A 575 -16.41 -11.25 -28.16
CA ALA A 575 -17.54 -12.03 -27.64
C ALA A 575 -17.69 -11.84 -26.12
N SER A 576 -16.58 -11.90 -25.37
CA SER A 576 -16.56 -11.62 -23.93
C SER A 576 -17.03 -10.18 -23.61
N ARG A 577 -16.71 -9.20 -24.47
CA ARG A 577 -17.17 -7.79 -24.32
C ARG A 577 -18.68 -7.63 -24.49
N GLN A 578 -19.31 -8.36 -25.43
CA GLN A 578 -20.75 -8.26 -25.68
C GLN A 578 -21.57 -8.87 -24.53
N GLU A 579 -21.08 -9.94 -23.91
CA GLU A 579 -21.75 -10.64 -22.81
C GLU A 579 -21.76 -9.82 -21.50
N SER A 580 -20.72 -9.02 -21.26
CA SER A 580 -20.65 -8.10 -20.11
C SER A 580 -21.61 -6.89 -20.23
N LEU A 581 -21.96 -6.52 -21.46
CA LEU A 581 -22.83 -5.36 -21.73
C LEU A 581 -24.31 -5.66 -21.48
N ALA A 582 -24.77 -6.87 -21.84
CA ALA A 582 -26.14 -7.32 -21.57
C ALA A 582 -26.45 -7.29 -20.06
N ARG A 583 -25.52 -7.78 -19.24
CA ARG A 583 -25.64 -7.76 -17.76
C ARG A 583 -25.63 -6.33 -17.17
N THR A 584 -24.93 -5.39 -17.82
CA THR A 584 -24.89 -3.97 -17.39
C THR A 584 -26.22 -3.25 -17.64
N ILE A 585 -26.93 -3.63 -18.71
CA ILE A 585 -28.28 -3.12 -19.02
C ILE A 585 -29.29 -3.71 -18.04
N ASP A 586 -29.20 -5.01 -17.74
CA ASP A 586 -30.07 -5.68 -16.76
C ASP A 586 -29.88 -5.15 -15.33
N ALA A 587 -28.66 -4.75 -14.97
CA ALA A 587 -28.35 -4.12 -13.67
C ALA A 587 -28.89 -2.69 -13.53
N SER A 588 -29.34 -2.06 -14.62
CA SER A 588 -29.88 -0.70 -14.65
C SER A 588 -31.34 -0.72 -15.11
N PRO A 589 -32.32 -0.67 -14.18
CA PRO A 589 -33.74 -0.69 -14.51
C PRO A 589 -34.15 0.43 -15.49
N VAL A 590 -33.48 1.58 -15.43
CA VAL A 590 -33.69 2.70 -16.35
C VAL A 590 -33.13 2.40 -17.74
N ALA A 591 -32.00 1.69 -17.85
CA ALA A 591 -31.46 1.28 -19.14
C ALA A 591 -32.38 0.26 -19.82
N ALA A 592 -32.85 -0.76 -19.07
CA ALA A 592 -33.82 -1.73 -19.57
C ALA A 592 -35.10 -1.06 -20.09
N ALA A 593 -35.69 -0.14 -19.31
CA ALA A 593 -36.89 0.60 -19.72
C ALA A 593 -36.66 1.48 -20.97
N VAL A 594 -35.47 2.04 -21.16
CA VAL A 594 -35.12 2.82 -22.35
C VAL A 594 -34.98 1.93 -23.58
N VAL A 595 -34.44 0.71 -23.44
CA VAL A 595 -34.39 -0.28 -24.52
C VAL A 595 -35.79 -0.64 -24.97
N GLU A 596 -36.68 -1.01 -24.05
CA GLU A 596 -38.08 -1.35 -24.35
C GLU A 596 -38.83 -0.17 -25.00
N LEU A 597 -38.62 1.06 -24.51
CA LEU A 597 -39.20 2.27 -25.10
C LEU A 597 -38.80 2.43 -26.56
N VAL A 598 -37.52 2.23 -26.90
CA VAL A 598 -36.99 2.43 -28.25
C VAL A 598 -37.37 1.28 -29.19
N GLU A 599 -37.57 0.07 -28.66
CA GLU A 599 -38.17 -1.04 -29.40
C GLU A 599 -39.64 -0.77 -29.73
N ALA A 600 -40.41 -0.26 -28.75
CA ALA A 600 -41.81 0.10 -28.94
C ALA A 600 -41.99 1.37 -29.80
N ARG A 601 -40.99 2.27 -29.82
CA ARG A 601 -41.01 3.54 -30.57
C ARG A 601 -39.67 3.75 -31.31
N PRO A 602 -39.47 3.12 -32.48
CA PRO A 602 -38.22 3.19 -33.24
C PRO A 602 -37.78 4.61 -33.62
N GLN A 603 -38.72 5.54 -33.77
CA GLN A 603 -38.51 6.97 -34.05
C GLN A 603 -37.95 7.76 -32.84
N GLY A 604 -37.88 7.14 -31.66
CA GLY A 604 -37.39 7.78 -30.45
C GLY A 604 -38.36 8.79 -29.82
N VAL A 605 -37.86 9.51 -28.82
CA VAL A 605 -38.56 10.59 -28.12
C VAL A 605 -37.60 11.74 -27.82
N THR A 606 -38.06 12.95 -28.10
CA THR A 606 -37.39 14.18 -27.67
C THR A 606 -38.31 14.97 -26.75
N ALA A 607 -38.01 15.02 -25.45
CA ALA A 607 -38.88 15.66 -24.44
C ALA A 607 -38.10 16.16 -23.23
N SER A 608 -38.75 16.87 -22.31
CA SER A 608 -38.13 17.23 -21.03
C SER A 608 -37.92 15.99 -20.14
N VAL A 609 -36.95 16.03 -19.22
CA VAL A 609 -36.69 14.89 -18.32
C VAL A 609 -37.93 14.49 -17.50
N LYS A 610 -38.79 15.46 -17.16
CA LYS A 610 -40.04 15.20 -16.43
C LYS A 610 -41.05 14.43 -17.29
N GLU A 611 -41.16 14.75 -18.57
CA GLU A 611 -42.01 14.04 -19.52
C GLU A 611 -41.46 12.65 -19.84
N ILE A 612 -40.14 12.52 -20.00
CA ILE A 612 -39.48 11.22 -20.21
C ILE A 612 -39.70 10.29 -19.02
N LEU A 613 -39.66 10.81 -17.78
CA LEU A 613 -39.98 10.02 -16.60
C LEU A 613 -41.40 9.44 -16.65
N LEU A 614 -42.37 10.26 -17.05
CA LEU A 614 -43.77 9.82 -17.20
C LEU A 614 -43.91 8.74 -18.29
N ILE A 615 -43.16 8.86 -19.38
CA ILE A 615 -43.15 7.90 -20.48
C ILE A 615 -42.50 6.58 -20.04
N LEU A 616 -41.34 6.64 -19.39
CA LEU A 616 -40.59 5.45 -18.95
C LEU A 616 -41.27 4.69 -17.83
N GLU A 617 -42.16 5.31 -17.04
CA GLU A 617 -42.92 4.61 -16.00
C GLU A 617 -43.79 3.47 -16.58
N GLN A 618 -44.17 3.55 -17.86
CA GLN A 618 -44.92 2.51 -18.57
C GLN A 618 -44.07 1.26 -18.89
N TYR A 619 -42.75 1.42 -18.90
CA TYR A 619 -41.74 0.39 -19.21
C TYR A 619 -40.93 0.02 -17.97
N ARG A 620 -41.43 0.39 -16.78
CA ARG A 620 -40.74 0.14 -15.51
C ARG A 620 -40.75 -1.36 -15.20
N PRO A 621 -39.58 -1.98 -14.96
CA PRO A 621 -39.52 -3.37 -14.53
C PRO A 621 -40.23 -3.60 -13.20
N THR A 622 -41.00 -4.68 -13.11
CA THR A 622 -41.78 -5.07 -11.92
C THR A 622 -40.84 -5.38 -10.74
N GLY A 623 -41.15 -4.89 -9.53
CA GLY A 623 -40.37 -5.19 -8.33
C GLY A 623 -39.06 -4.41 -8.15
N CYS A 624 -38.83 -3.35 -8.93
CA CYS A 624 -37.62 -2.53 -8.82
C CYS A 624 -37.72 -1.42 -7.75
N ASP A 625 -36.84 -1.48 -6.74
CA ASP A 625 -36.72 -0.48 -5.65
C ASP A 625 -35.89 0.77 -6.00
N SER A 626 -34.98 0.65 -6.96
CA SER A 626 -34.01 1.70 -7.35
C SER A 626 -34.53 2.69 -8.40
N TRP A 627 -35.84 2.67 -8.70
CA TRP A 627 -36.43 3.49 -9.75
C TRP A 627 -36.41 5.00 -9.39
N PRO A 628 -36.02 5.90 -10.32
CA PRO A 628 -35.95 7.33 -10.04
C PRO A 628 -37.31 7.94 -9.70
N ARG A 629 -37.43 8.62 -8.56
CA ARG A 629 -38.66 9.29 -8.11
C ARG A 629 -38.73 10.78 -8.49
N SER A 630 -37.72 11.31 -9.18
CA SER A 630 -37.66 12.72 -9.56
C SER A 630 -37.01 12.91 -10.93
N ALA A 631 -37.36 14.00 -11.61
CA ALA A 631 -36.75 14.34 -12.90
C ALA A 631 -35.22 14.52 -12.79
N LYS A 632 -34.71 15.08 -11.68
CA LYS A 632 -33.26 15.16 -11.45
C LYS A 632 -32.63 13.76 -11.36
N GLY A 633 -33.23 12.88 -10.55
CA GLY A 633 -32.76 11.50 -10.38
C GLY A 633 -32.79 10.69 -11.69
N LEU A 634 -33.82 10.90 -12.52
CA LEU A 634 -33.87 10.27 -13.85
C LEU A 634 -32.79 10.83 -14.77
N GLY A 635 -32.58 12.15 -14.80
CA GLY A 635 -31.54 12.75 -15.62
C GLY A 635 -30.15 12.20 -15.28
N ASP A 636 -29.87 11.98 -14.00
CA ASP A 636 -28.61 11.36 -13.56
C ASP A 636 -28.53 9.88 -13.95
N ALA A 637 -29.65 9.14 -13.86
CA ALA A 637 -29.72 7.74 -14.29
C ALA A 637 -29.55 7.58 -15.82
N LEU A 638 -30.19 8.44 -16.63
CA LEU A 638 -30.04 8.47 -18.08
C LEU A 638 -28.61 8.84 -18.50
N ARG A 639 -27.93 9.76 -17.78
CA ARG A 639 -26.50 10.04 -18.05
C ARG A 639 -25.62 8.83 -17.76
N ARG A 640 -25.91 8.08 -16.69
CA ARG A 640 -25.20 6.84 -16.36
C ARG A 640 -25.46 5.73 -17.39
N ALA A 641 -26.68 5.60 -17.90
CA ALA A 641 -27.06 4.57 -18.86
C ALA A 641 -26.68 4.90 -20.32
N ALA A 642 -26.54 6.19 -20.67
CA ALA A 642 -26.32 6.66 -22.04
C ALA A 642 -25.13 6.01 -22.79
N PRO A 643 -23.97 5.72 -22.16
CA PRO A 643 -22.87 5.04 -22.84
C PRO A 643 -23.21 3.60 -23.24
N ALA A 644 -23.77 2.80 -22.32
CA ALA A 644 -24.17 1.41 -22.58
C ALA A 644 -25.27 1.33 -23.67
N LEU A 645 -26.26 2.22 -23.59
CA LEU A 645 -27.31 2.35 -24.62
C LEU A 645 -26.72 2.69 -26.01
N ARG A 646 -25.68 3.52 -26.06
CA ARG A 646 -25.02 3.89 -27.33
C ARG A 646 -24.33 2.71 -27.99
N GLN A 647 -23.79 1.79 -27.20
CA GLN A 647 -23.11 0.59 -27.71
C GLN A 647 -24.06 -0.40 -28.37
N ILE A 648 -25.33 -0.42 -27.97
CA ILE A 648 -26.39 -1.19 -28.63
C ILE A 648 -27.16 -0.36 -29.69
N GLY A 649 -26.63 0.78 -30.11
CA GLY A 649 -27.19 1.61 -31.18
C GLY A 649 -28.29 2.59 -30.76
N ILE A 650 -28.51 2.78 -29.47
CA ILE A 650 -29.50 3.73 -28.91
C ILE A 650 -28.79 4.99 -28.44
N GLU A 651 -29.07 6.12 -29.08
CA GLU A 651 -28.57 7.42 -28.65
C GLU A 651 -29.49 7.98 -27.57
N CYS A 652 -28.94 8.27 -26.38
CA CYS A 652 -29.63 8.90 -25.26
C CYS A 652 -28.79 10.10 -24.78
N LYS A 653 -29.21 11.32 -25.10
CA LYS A 653 -28.42 12.54 -24.84
C LYS A 653 -29.26 13.73 -24.41
N PRO A 654 -28.75 14.62 -23.54
CA PRO A 654 -29.39 15.90 -23.27
C PRO A 654 -29.21 16.85 -24.47
N LEU A 655 -30.29 17.53 -24.84
CA LEU A 655 -30.29 18.68 -25.72
C LEU A 655 -30.23 19.95 -24.84
N GLY A 656 -29.53 20.98 -25.31
CA GLY A 656 -29.26 22.22 -24.55
C GLY A 656 -30.51 22.87 -23.90
N LYS A 657 -30.27 23.77 -22.95
CA LYS A 657 -31.36 24.44 -22.20
C LYS A 657 -32.27 25.22 -23.15
N SER A 658 -33.58 24.95 -23.08
CA SER A 658 -34.60 25.73 -23.79
C SER A 658 -35.72 26.08 -22.81
N GLY A 659 -35.93 27.37 -22.53
CA GLY A 659 -36.99 27.83 -21.60
C GLY A 659 -36.82 27.32 -20.15
N GLY A 660 -35.59 27.25 -19.63
CA GLY A 660 -35.31 26.84 -18.24
C GLY A 660 -35.29 25.32 -17.99
N THR A 661 -35.65 24.50 -18.99
CA THR A 661 -35.68 23.03 -18.88
C THR A 661 -34.69 22.39 -19.86
N VAL A 662 -34.00 21.33 -19.43
CA VAL A 662 -33.11 20.52 -20.29
C VAL A 662 -33.96 19.46 -20.97
N LYS A 663 -33.98 19.47 -22.31
CA LYS A 663 -34.61 18.41 -23.11
C LYS A 663 -33.63 17.26 -23.30
N TRP A 664 -34.15 16.09 -23.63
CA TRP A 664 -33.38 14.89 -23.89
C TRP A 664 -33.91 14.25 -25.15
N ASP A 665 -33.00 13.64 -25.89
CA ASP A 665 -33.23 12.94 -27.13
C ASP A 665 -32.83 11.48 -26.92
N ILE A 666 -33.78 10.57 -27.11
CA ILE A 666 -33.63 9.13 -26.93
C ILE A 666 -34.15 8.43 -28.18
N GLY A 667 -33.31 7.75 -28.95
CA GLY A 667 -33.76 7.05 -30.16
C GLY A 667 -32.67 6.22 -30.82
N ARG A 668 -33.01 5.44 -31.87
CA ARG A 668 -32.00 4.71 -32.64
C ARG A 668 -31.14 5.66 -33.45
N LYS A 669 -29.83 5.41 -33.45
CA LYS A 669 -28.91 6.15 -34.32
C LYS A 669 -29.14 5.73 -35.78
N LEU A 670 -29.68 6.63 -36.61
CA LEU A 670 -29.62 6.48 -38.07
C LEU A 670 -28.14 6.58 -38.48
N SER A 671 -27.53 5.47 -38.91
CA SER A 671 -26.16 5.47 -39.39
C SER A 671 -26.06 6.33 -40.65
N LYS A 672 -25.38 7.48 -40.59
CA LYS A 672 -24.68 7.98 -41.76
C LYS A 672 -23.48 7.06 -41.96
N GLN A 673 -23.42 6.38 -43.10
CA GLN A 673 -22.21 5.66 -43.53
C GLN A 673 -21.04 6.64 -43.51
N CYS A 674 -20.02 6.34 -42.71
CA CYS A 674 -18.72 6.99 -42.88
C CYS A 674 -18.11 6.46 -44.19
N PRO A 675 -17.45 7.32 -44.99
CA PRO A 675 -16.79 6.87 -46.21
C PRO A 675 -15.72 5.83 -45.87
N ALA A 676 -15.57 4.82 -46.73
CA ALA A 676 -14.50 3.84 -46.63
C ALA A 676 -13.15 4.54 -46.47
N SER A 677 -12.29 3.99 -45.61
CA SER A 677 -10.89 4.39 -45.61
C SER A 677 -10.33 4.19 -47.02
N PRO A 678 -9.47 5.08 -47.53
CA PRO A 678 -8.92 4.92 -48.87
C PRO A 678 -8.17 3.58 -48.94
N ASP A 679 -8.38 2.86 -50.04
CA ASP A 679 -7.58 1.68 -50.37
C ASP A 679 -6.09 2.06 -50.39
N VAL A 680 -5.28 1.14 -49.88
CA VAL A 680 -3.82 1.15 -49.87
C VAL A 680 -3.30 1.74 -51.19
N LEU A 681 -2.59 2.86 -51.11
CA LEU A 681 -1.94 3.42 -52.29
C LEU A 681 -0.89 2.41 -52.81
N PRO A 682 -0.85 2.16 -54.13
CA PRO A 682 0.14 1.27 -54.73
C PRO A 682 1.57 1.78 -54.52
N ASP A 683 2.50 0.83 -54.41
CA ASP A 683 3.94 1.06 -54.49
C ASP A 683 4.27 1.90 -55.74
N ASP A 684 4.62 3.17 -55.54
CA ASP A 684 5.50 3.98 -56.38
C ASP A 684 5.35 5.47 -56.01
N ILE A 685 6.12 5.97 -55.02
CA ILE A 685 6.45 7.41 -54.95
C ILE A 685 7.93 7.61 -54.55
N PRO A 686 8.68 8.51 -55.23
CA PRO A 686 10.11 8.73 -55.01
C PRO A 686 10.42 9.48 -53.70
N GLU A 687 11.64 9.29 -53.18
CA GLU A 687 12.23 9.99 -52.04
C GLU A 687 12.01 11.51 -52.05
N GLN A 688 11.26 12.05 -51.07
CA GLN A 688 11.39 13.45 -50.62
C GLN A 688 11.12 13.61 -49.11
N ASP A 689 12.23 13.72 -48.38
CA ASP A 689 12.58 14.73 -47.37
C ASP A 689 11.55 15.13 -46.28
N ILE A 690 11.63 14.46 -45.12
CA ILE A 690 10.98 14.88 -43.87
C ILE A 690 11.93 15.81 -43.11
N GLY A 691 11.76 17.12 -43.31
CA GLY A 691 12.66 18.13 -42.76
C GLY A 691 12.02 19.48 -42.48
N THR A 692 10.98 19.56 -41.64
CA THR A 692 10.61 20.84 -40.99
C THR A 692 10.09 20.65 -39.58
N CYS A 693 11.01 20.70 -38.61
CA CYS A 693 10.85 21.39 -37.32
C CYS A 693 12.21 21.35 -36.59
N ARG A 694 13.17 22.18 -37.04
CA ARG A 694 14.32 22.58 -36.20
C ARG A 694 14.14 24.02 -35.78
N THR A 695 14.04 24.24 -34.48
CA THR A 695 14.52 25.46 -33.84
C THR A 695 16.05 25.49 -33.87
N SER A 696 16.59 26.69 -33.97
CA SER A 696 18.00 27.09 -33.79
C SER A 696 18.97 26.83 -34.94
N SER A 697 19.22 27.94 -35.63
CA SER A 697 20.35 28.24 -36.49
C SER A 697 21.69 28.18 -35.74
N ARG A 698 22.63 27.38 -36.26
CA ARG A 698 24.07 27.72 -36.25
C ARG A 698 24.76 27.03 -37.43
N GLN A 699 25.37 27.85 -38.28
CA GLN A 699 26.17 27.49 -39.44
C GLN A 699 27.38 26.65 -39.04
N LEU A 700 27.72 25.64 -39.84
CA LEU A 700 29.08 25.19 -40.15
C LEU A 700 29.03 24.31 -41.43
N SER A 701 29.99 24.55 -42.33
CA SER A 701 30.10 24.08 -43.72
C SER A 701 30.47 22.58 -43.86
N PRO A 702 30.31 21.96 -45.06
CA PRO A 702 30.53 20.52 -45.27
C PRO A 702 31.92 20.19 -45.81
N ASP A 703 32.47 19.02 -45.46
CA ASP A 703 33.42 18.32 -46.30
C ASP A 703 33.45 16.79 -46.04
N THR A 704 33.32 16.06 -47.15
CA THR A 704 33.96 14.77 -47.53
C THR A 704 33.66 13.42 -46.84
N THR A 705 32.91 12.58 -47.59
CA THR A 705 33.21 11.19 -48.08
C THR A 705 33.84 10.10 -47.17
N SER A 706 33.18 8.92 -47.10
CA SER A 706 33.73 7.55 -47.36
C SER A 706 32.68 6.46 -47.02
N THR A 707 32.05 5.75 -47.98
CA THR A 707 32.35 4.39 -48.55
C THR A 707 32.37 3.15 -47.62
N SER A 708 31.45 2.20 -47.96
CA SER A 708 31.55 0.71 -47.97
C SER A 708 30.99 -0.10 -46.78
N PRO A 709 30.65 -1.42 -46.95
CA PRO A 709 29.97 -2.09 -48.07
C PRO A 709 28.88 -3.13 -47.64
N ASP A 710 28.14 -3.65 -48.64
CA ASP A 710 27.14 -4.72 -48.58
C ASP A 710 27.66 -6.09 -48.11
N ILE A 711 26.79 -6.85 -47.41
CA ILE A 711 26.95 -8.29 -47.14
C ILE A 711 25.67 -9.01 -47.57
N VAL A 712 25.85 -10.00 -48.46
CA VAL A 712 24.85 -10.93 -49.01
C VAL A 712 24.62 -12.09 -48.03
N PHE A 713 23.36 -12.51 -47.83
CA PHE A 713 22.99 -13.70 -47.06
C PHE A 713 22.71 -14.90 -47.98
N ASP A 714 23.21 -16.06 -47.58
CA ASP A 714 23.07 -17.36 -48.23
C ASP A 714 21.99 -18.20 -47.51
N GLU A 715 21.07 -18.78 -48.30
CA GLU A 715 19.96 -19.62 -47.86
C GLU A 715 20.32 -21.10 -48.08
N SER A 716 20.80 -21.77 -47.05
CA SER A 716 20.74 -23.24 -46.98
C SER A 716 20.79 -23.71 -45.53
N ASP A 717 19.65 -24.14 -45.02
CA ASP A 717 19.49 -25.35 -44.18
C ASP A 717 18.11 -25.30 -43.51
N ALA A 718 17.09 -25.53 -44.34
CA ALA A 718 15.75 -25.90 -43.91
C ALA A 718 15.63 -27.43 -44.04
N GLU A 719 15.97 -28.18 -42.99
CA GLU A 719 15.50 -29.56 -42.78
C GLU A 719 15.75 -30.01 -41.34
N ALA A 720 14.74 -29.80 -40.47
CA ALA A 720 14.31 -30.68 -39.37
C ALA A 720 13.39 -29.93 -38.40
N PHE A 721 12.10 -29.82 -38.71
CA PHE A 721 11.01 -29.66 -37.72
C PHE A 721 9.71 -30.27 -38.25
#